data_AF-A0A0D6KDB9-F1
#
_entry.id   AF-A0A0D6KDB9-F1
#
_cell.length_a   1.000
_cell.length_b   1.000
_cell.length_c   1.000
_cell.angle_alpha   90.00
_cell.angle_beta   90.00
_cell.angle_gamma   90.00
#
_symmetry.space_group_name_H-M   'P 1'
#
loop_
_entity.id
_entity.type
_entity.pdbx_description
1 polymer ?
#
loop_
_entity_poly.entity_id
_entity_poly.type
_entity_poly.pdbx_seq_one_letter_code
_entity_poly.pdbx_strand_id
1 'polypeptide(L)'
;MFEQEIQSGKIAIVGMDAFFGECQDLDAFERSIYDGKQHFVPLPSQRWYGIDEKADLLKEYGLPDGKAPVGGYIQDFAIDTLTYKIPPNEVEQLNPQQLLLLTVADGALKDAGIQEGANVAVVIAAEADLSVHQLQQRWNLSWQIKDGLNAAEIALPPDKIAQLETIVKDSIHHQVEIGEYLSYIANIMASRISALWNFTGPSFTMTAVETSAFKALEVAQMLLINEEVDAVVVGAVDLAGGIENVLLRSQWGTVNTGANTLSYDQNANGWTVGEGAGAVVLKRYDTAKQNGDRIYAVIDAVSIGQAASTAVDGETINQVCQSAFQMAGIQPSEVNYVEVVASGFPEEDEAEIAGMLQAYPSVGDGLHCAIGSVKANIGHTYVASGIASLIKTALCLYHNYIPATPNWSGVKTPQVWQGSPFFVATESRPWFLHKDSTHRIAAINGIGCDGTCAHVILSDEPDQVNHSSRYLQQRPFYLFPLAADDRSALFNLLDNLQQEIEKSESLSHTASQNFVKFQQHQTAKYTLAITGRNKKELLKEIASAHKGINTAFDKGSDWQTPIGSYFTSKPLGKEAEVAYVYPAAVNSYVGIGRTLFRLFPDLQAEPFVKSLYKRVSDVEKLVFPRSLHKLSTRELETLEKKLLDDSLAMFEAEMFFTRLITTVIRDRFQVKPKYVFGYSLGETSMMVSQGVWSDFFAGSNSFNSSALFGDRLSGPKNAVREYWGLPPATDASDNNFWANYVLMTTPEKVRECLKNESRVYLTQINTPEEVLIAGEPAACQRVIKALGCNAFPAPFDHVIHCEAMRSEYAELVKLNTLPTQDIPGITFYSAAGYKPISLNSEVVAHSIATGLSQQLDFPRLVNRVYADGVKIFVEAGAGGVCSRWVSKILEGKEHITVSLNRRGMDDHPTIVKALAKLLSHRVELDISSLYDLTQETEKKNKLTQRNITLGGKSITATILSEENRQIFQNLASKTPNNTATVDYQRVNPVFNSLNTPVVIATNNQPVDDILLPTNQPEEIAEKNIMEHGLVSTEQLQSFEITTTLQKPTQPSFTPSNITRKPGQTIRMLDLNKTQYQKLNANNANLTKSHTAFLKSRQDFSQQMSEIIQLQLACAQNLLKEEA
;
A
#
# COMPACT_ATOMS: atom_id res chain seq x y z
N MET A 1 28.66 33.87 -17.20
CA MET A 1 28.33 33.73 -15.78
C MET A 1 27.00 34.42 -15.51
N PHE A 2 25.93 33.76 -15.94
CA PHE A 2 24.60 33.87 -15.37
C PHE A 2 24.23 32.42 -15.14
N GLU A 3 24.29 31.96 -13.90
CA GLU A 3 23.64 30.72 -13.52
C GLU A 3 22.15 31.03 -13.55
N GLN A 4 21.44 30.51 -14.57
CA GLN A 4 20.01 30.35 -14.42
C GLN A 4 19.83 29.26 -13.37
N GLU A 5 19.24 29.63 -12.24
CA GLU A 5 18.68 28.64 -11.32
C GLU A 5 17.78 27.71 -12.14
N ILE A 6 18.06 26.40 -12.10
CA ILE A 6 17.22 25.43 -12.80
C ILE A 6 15.88 25.43 -12.07
N GLN A 7 14.91 26.12 -12.66
CA GLN A 7 13.58 26.35 -12.10
C GLN A 7 12.97 24.98 -11.77
N SER A 8 12.67 24.76 -10.48
CA SER A 8 12.52 23.40 -9.95
C SER A 8 11.37 22.67 -10.62
N GLY A 9 11.68 21.59 -11.35
CA GLY A 9 10.69 20.80 -12.09
C GLY A 9 9.79 19.91 -11.23
N LYS A 10 9.85 20.07 -9.90
CA LYS A 10 9.16 19.23 -8.92
C LYS A 10 7.65 19.43 -8.96
N ILE A 11 6.92 18.31 -8.89
CA ILE A 11 5.45 18.27 -8.92
C ILE A 11 4.96 17.71 -7.59
N ALA A 12 4.00 18.36 -6.94
CA ALA A 12 3.29 17.80 -5.80
C ALA A 12 2.06 16.99 -6.27
N ILE A 13 1.91 15.77 -5.75
CA ILE A 13 0.66 15.00 -5.81
C ILE A 13 -0.24 15.53 -4.68
N VAL A 14 -1.34 16.20 -5.03
CA VAL A 14 -2.19 16.93 -4.06
C VAL A 14 -3.57 16.32 -3.78
N GLY A 15 -4.00 15.39 -4.63
CA GLY A 15 -5.21 14.58 -4.44
C GLY A 15 -5.10 13.28 -5.22
N MET A 16 -5.74 12.22 -4.72
CA MET A 16 -5.73 10.89 -5.35
C MET A 16 -7.06 10.18 -5.14
N ASP A 17 -7.41 9.25 -6.03
CA ASP A 17 -8.42 8.20 -5.77
C ASP A 17 -8.16 6.96 -6.63
N ALA A 18 -8.68 5.81 -6.19
CA ALA A 18 -8.31 4.49 -6.72
C ALA A 18 -9.47 3.47 -6.61
N PHE A 19 -9.68 2.69 -7.67
CA PHE A 19 -10.59 1.54 -7.69
C PHE A 19 -9.88 0.36 -8.39
N PHE A 20 -9.52 -0.69 -7.64
CA PHE A 20 -8.74 -1.83 -8.14
C PHE A 20 -9.24 -3.15 -7.53
N GLY A 21 -9.78 -4.05 -8.35
CA GLY A 21 -10.42 -5.29 -7.87
C GLY A 21 -11.52 -5.01 -6.83
N GLU A 22 -11.40 -5.58 -5.62
CA GLU A 22 -12.33 -5.29 -4.51
C GLU A 22 -12.04 -3.95 -3.77
N CYS A 23 -10.96 -3.22 -4.08
CA CYS A 23 -10.72 -1.88 -3.52
C CYS A 23 -11.59 -0.87 -4.28
N GLN A 24 -12.56 -0.24 -3.59
CA GLN A 24 -13.51 0.70 -4.21
C GLN A 24 -13.21 2.18 -3.94
N ASP A 25 -12.23 2.47 -3.10
CA ASP A 25 -11.76 3.82 -2.76
C ASP A 25 -10.30 3.82 -2.28
N LEU A 26 -9.69 5.02 -2.18
CA LEU A 26 -8.32 5.22 -1.71
C LEU A 26 -8.02 4.65 -0.31
N ASP A 27 -8.96 4.74 0.64
CA ASP A 27 -8.80 4.24 2.03
C ASP A 27 -8.70 2.70 2.02
N ALA A 28 -9.56 2.04 1.24
CA ALA A 28 -9.57 0.59 1.05
C ALA A 28 -8.30 0.09 0.31
N PHE A 29 -7.81 0.87 -0.66
CA PHE A 29 -6.58 0.59 -1.39
C PHE A 29 -5.35 0.71 -0.48
N GLU A 30 -5.17 1.85 0.22
CA GLU A 30 -4.07 2.08 1.16
C GLU A 30 -3.99 0.97 2.21
N ARG A 31 -5.12 0.68 2.86
CA ARG A 31 -5.22 -0.37 3.87
C ARG A 31 -4.77 -1.71 3.31
N SER A 32 -5.13 -2.03 2.08
CA SER A 32 -4.79 -3.31 1.46
C SER A 32 -3.30 -3.47 1.22
N ILE A 33 -2.62 -2.36 0.89
CA ILE A 33 -1.16 -2.32 0.81
C ILE A 33 -0.53 -2.47 2.21
N TYR A 34 -1.01 -1.72 3.21
CA TYR A 34 -0.44 -1.79 4.56
C TYR A 34 -0.67 -3.13 5.26
N ASP A 35 -1.89 -3.67 5.23
CA ASP A 35 -2.24 -4.94 5.88
C ASP A 35 -1.77 -6.16 5.05
N GLY A 36 -1.24 -5.97 3.84
CA GLY A 36 -0.85 -7.05 2.92
C GLY A 36 -2.04 -7.87 2.42
N LYS A 37 -3.23 -7.25 2.26
CA LYS A 37 -4.39 -7.93 1.67
C LYS A 37 -4.20 -8.12 0.17
N GLN A 38 -4.61 -9.30 -0.30
CA GLN A 38 -4.79 -9.62 -1.70
C GLN A 38 -6.27 -9.66 -2.07
N HIS A 39 -6.58 -9.34 -3.32
CA HIS A 39 -7.96 -9.26 -3.85
C HIS A 39 -8.21 -10.24 -4.99
N PHE A 40 -7.46 -11.35 -5.02
CA PHE A 40 -7.61 -12.39 -6.04
C PHE A 40 -8.85 -13.24 -5.77
N VAL A 41 -9.90 -12.99 -6.57
CA VAL A 41 -11.17 -13.71 -6.53
C VAL A 41 -11.29 -14.66 -7.74
N PRO A 42 -12.14 -15.69 -7.67
CA PRO A 42 -12.57 -16.43 -8.86
C PRO A 42 -13.26 -15.48 -9.86
N LEU A 43 -13.20 -15.82 -11.15
CA LEU A 43 -13.92 -15.07 -12.20
C LEU A 43 -15.41 -14.87 -11.84
N PRO A 44 -15.94 -13.63 -11.87
CA PRO A 44 -17.37 -13.39 -11.70
C PRO A 44 -18.20 -14.07 -12.79
N SER A 45 -19.29 -14.75 -12.41
CA SER A 45 -20.01 -15.72 -13.26
C SER A 45 -20.72 -15.18 -14.52
N GLN A 46 -20.64 -13.87 -14.78
CA GLN A 46 -21.13 -13.23 -16.00
C GLN A 46 -20.01 -12.54 -16.80
N ARG A 47 -18.80 -12.40 -16.24
CA ARG A 47 -17.69 -11.59 -16.79
C ARG A 47 -17.27 -12.03 -18.21
N TRP A 48 -17.35 -13.33 -18.50
CA TRP A 48 -16.90 -13.97 -19.75
C TRP A 48 -18.04 -14.58 -20.59
N TYR A 49 -19.29 -14.17 -20.36
CA TYR A 49 -20.43 -14.53 -21.23
C TYR A 49 -20.60 -16.06 -21.47
N GLY A 50 -20.26 -16.90 -20.48
CA GLY A 50 -20.36 -18.36 -20.57
C GLY A 50 -19.32 -19.03 -21.48
N ILE A 51 -18.28 -18.29 -21.88
CA ILE A 51 -17.13 -18.84 -22.62
C ILE A 51 -16.14 -19.50 -21.65
N ASP A 52 -16.17 -19.13 -20.37
CA ASP A 52 -15.48 -19.80 -19.25
C ASP A 52 -15.87 -21.28 -19.09
N GLU A 53 -17.03 -21.70 -19.61
CA GLU A 53 -17.44 -23.11 -19.70
C GLU A 53 -16.69 -23.91 -20.79
N LYS A 54 -16.01 -23.24 -21.73
CA LYS A 54 -15.48 -23.87 -22.96
C LYS A 54 -14.03 -24.34 -22.76
N ALA A 55 -13.85 -25.31 -21.87
CA ALA A 55 -12.55 -25.78 -21.41
C ALA A 55 -11.51 -26.09 -22.51
N ASP A 56 -11.93 -26.55 -23.69
CA ASP A 56 -11.00 -26.84 -24.80
C ASP A 56 -10.56 -25.58 -25.57
N LEU A 57 -11.44 -24.59 -25.71
CA LEU A 57 -11.08 -23.25 -26.23
C LEU A 57 -10.11 -22.54 -25.28
N LEU A 58 -10.35 -22.63 -23.97
CA LEU A 58 -9.46 -22.03 -22.98
C LEU A 58 -8.04 -22.63 -23.06
N LYS A 59 -7.91 -23.95 -23.31
CA LYS A 59 -6.61 -24.60 -23.53
C LYS A 59 -5.92 -24.14 -24.82
N GLU A 60 -6.67 -24.04 -25.92
CA GLU A 60 -6.18 -23.53 -27.20
C GLU A 60 -5.57 -22.11 -27.03
N TYR A 61 -6.25 -21.27 -26.24
CA TYR A 61 -5.81 -19.90 -25.94
C TYR A 61 -4.93 -19.77 -24.68
N GLY A 62 -4.22 -20.82 -24.28
CA GLY A 62 -3.10 -20.73 -23.31
C GLY A 62 -3.45 -20.93 -21.83
N LEU A 63 -4.68 -21.35 -21.49
CA LEU A 63 -5.10 -21.70 -20.13
C LEU A 63 -5.14 -23.24 -19.98
N PRO A 64 -4.03 -23.91 -19.62
CA PRO A 64 -3.86 -25.37 -19.80
C PRO A 64 -4.82 -26.23 -18.97
N ASP A 65 -5.30 -25.72 -17.83
CA ASP A 65 -6.32 -26.39 -17.00
C ASP A 65 -7.74 -26.36 -17.59
N GLY A 66 -7.96 -25.61 -18.67
CA GLY A 66 -9.27 -25.41 -19.29
C GLY A 66 -10.25 -24.66 -18.39
N LYS A 67 -9.77 -23.63 -17.67
CA LYS A 67 -10.53 -22.84 -16.70
C LYS A 67 -10.12 -21.37 -16.78
N ALA A 68 -11.02 -20.47 -16.41
CA ALA A 68 -10.66 -19.09 -16.11
C ALA A 68 -9.72 -19.01 -14.89
N PRO A 69 -8.75 -18.10 -14.87
CA PRO A 69 -7.85 -17.91 -13.74
C PRO A 69 -8.53 -17.18 -12.56
N VAL A 70 -7.82 -17.07 -11.44
CA VAL A 70 -8.15 -16.11 -10.37
C VAL A 70 -7.49 -14.76 -10.66
N GLY A 71 -8.11 -13.67 -10.23
CA GLY A 71 -7.65 -12.32 -10.55
C GLY A 71 -8.25 -11.23 -9.67
N GLY A 72 -7.66 -10.04 -9.71
CA GLY A 72 -8.21 -8.82 -9.10
C GLY A 72 -9.37 -8.26 -9.93
N TYR A 73 -10.42 -9.08 -10.10
CA TYR A 73 -11.58 -8.75 -10.93
C TYR A 73 -12.49 -7.70 -10.28
N ILE A 74 -13.11 -6.86 -11.12
CA ILE A 74 -14.22 -6.01 -10.73
C ILE A 74 -15.50 -6.72 -11.17
N GLN A 75 -16.38 -7.05 -10.21
CA GLN A 75 -17.70 -7.60 -10.54
C GLN A 75 -18.66 -6.50 -10.99
N ASP A 76 -18.73 -5.43 -10.19
CA ASP A 76 -19.61 -4.30 -10.40
C ASP A 76 -19.12 -3.06 -9.63
N PHE A 77 -19.59 -1.88 -10.05
CA PHE A 77 -19.37 -0.61 -9.35
C PHE A 77 -20.59 0.32 -9.44
N ALA A 78 -20.78 1.16 -8.42
CA ALA A 78 -21.93 2.05 -8.32
C ALA A 78 -21.61 3.47 -8.86
N ILE A 79 -22.43 3.97 -9.79
CA ILE A 79 -22.32 5.31 -10.38
C ILE A 79 -23.55 6.16 -10.04
N ASP A 80 -23.37 7.43 -9.69
CA ASP A 80 -24.49 8.37 -9.48
C ASP A 80 -24.81 9.14 -10.77
N THR A 81 -25.88 8.71 -11.43
CA THR A 81 -26.35 9.29 -12.70
C THR A 81 -26.68 10.77 -12.60
N LEU A 82 -27.18 11.25 -11.45
CA LEU A 82 -27.53 12.66 -11.27
C LEU A 82 -26.30 13.54 -11.10
N THR A 83 -25.38 13.15 -10.22
CA THR A 83 -24.13 13.88 -9.96
C THR A 83 -23.28 14.00 -11.22
N TYR A 84 -23.17 12.93 -12.01
CA TYR A 84 -22.39 12.93 -13.27
C TYR A 84 -23.15 13.43 -14.50
N LYS A 85 -24.39 13.90 -14.34
CA LYS A 85 -25.21 14.50 -15.42
C LYS A 85 -25.47 13.49 -16.58
N ILE A 86 -25.53 12.19 -16.27
CA ILE A 86 -25.74 11.09 -17.25
C ILE A 86 -27.22 10.66 -17.26
N PRO A 87 -27.89 10.55 -18.42
CA PRO A 87 -29.24 10.01 -18.50
C PRO A 87 -29.34 8.57 -17.94
N PRO A 88 -30.24 8.27 -16.98
CA PRO A 88 -30.31 6.95 -16.34
C PRO A 88 -30.67 5.77 -17.25
N ASN A 89 -31.07 6.04 -18.50
CA ASN A 89 -31.33 5.06 -19.55
C ASN A 89 -30.12 4.81 -20.48
N GLU A 90 -29.13 5.71 -20.49
CA GLU A 90 -27.91 5.57 -21.31
C GLU A 90 -26.77 4.92 -20.53
N VAL A 91 -26.77 5.02 -19.20
CA VAL A 91 -25.60 4.64 -18.37
C VAL A 91 -25.23 3.16 -18.45
N GLU A 92 -26.19 2.27 -18.74
CA GLU A 92 -25.94 0.82 -18.94
C GLU A 92 -25.40 0.50 -20.35
N GLN A 93 -25.35 1.49 -21.25
CA GLN A 93 -24.84 1.37 -22.64
C GLN A 93 -23.48 2.07 -22.84
N LEU A 94 -22.99 2.82 -21.85
CA LEU A 94 -21.70 3.50 -21.93
C LEU A 94 -20.57 2.53 -21.54
N ASN A 95 -19.47 2.56 -22.30
CA ASN A 95 -18.26 1.80 -22.01
C ASN A 95 -17.86 1.90 -20.52
N PRO A 96 -17.77 0.79 -19.76
CA PRO A 96 -17.55 0.84 -18.33
C PRO A 96 -16.22 1.48 -17.90
N GLN A 97 -15.17 1.44 -18.73
CA GLN A 97 -13.89 2.11 -18.43
C GLN A 97 -14.09 3.63 -18.28
N GLN A 98 -14.91 4.23 -19.16
CA GLN A 98 -15.24 5.66 -19.12
C GLN A 98 -15.98 6.05 -17.84
N LEU A 99 -16.86 5.17 -17.33
CA LEU A 99 -17.65 5.41 -16.13
C LEU A 99 -16.82 5.24 -14.85
N LEU A 100 -15.96 4.22 -14.81
CA LEU A 100 -15.06 3.95 -13.68
C LEU A 100 -14.02 5.07 -13.55
N LEU A 101 -13.38 5.46 -14.67
CA LEU A 101 -12.41 6.54 -14.72
C LEU A 101 -13.00 7.91 -14.32
N LEU A 102 -14.22 8.22 -14.78
CA LEU A 102 -14.93 9.44 -14.38
C LEU A 102 -15.13 9.52 -12.87
N THR A 103 -15.40 8.36 -12.23
CA THR A 103 -15.62 8.26 -10.78
C THR A 103 -14.33 8.53 -9.99
N VAL A 104 -13.21 7.87 -10.33
CA VAL A 104 -11.93 8.11 -9.62
C VAL A 104 -11.32 9.49 -9.93
N ALA A 105 -11.53 10.03 -11.14
CA ALA A 105 -11.09 11.39 -11.46
C ALA A 105 -11.84 12.45 -10.64
N ASP A 106 -13.16 12.28 -10.48
CA ASP A 106 -13.99 13.12 -9.61
C ASP A 106 -13.62 12.99 -8.12
N GLY A 107 -13.30 11.78 -7.65
CA GLY A 107 -12.76 11.52 -6.32
C GLY A 107 -11.45 12.25 -6.06
N ALA A 108 -10.45 12.08 -6.94
CA ALA A 108 -9.14 12.71 -6.83
C ALA A 108 -9.22 14.25 -6.87
N LEU A 109 -10.11 14.81 -7.69
CA LEU A 109 -10.39 16.25 -7.77
C LEU A 109 -10.99 16.82 -6.48
N LYS A 110 -11.92 16.08 -5.86
CA LYS A 110 -12.50 16.44 -4.56
C LYS A 110 -11.47 16.35 -3.44
N ASP A 111 -10.62 15.32 -3.46
CA ASP A 111 -9.54 15.17 -2.48
C ASP A 111 -8.48 16.29 -2.62
N ALA A 112 -8.18 16.73 -3.84
CA ALA A 112 -7.33 17.89 -4.11
C ALA A 112 -7.97 19.26 -3.79
N GLY A 113 -9.25 19.31 -3.41
CA GLY A 113 -9.97 20.56 -3.14
C GLY A 113 -10.13 21.48 -4.37
N ILE A 114 -10.03 20.93 -5.59
CA ILE A 114 -10.17 21.68 -6.84
C ILE A 114 -11.57 22.31 -6.93
N GLN A 115 -11.67 23.45 -7.62
CA GLN A 115 -12.91 24.18 -7.82
C GLN A 115 -13.41 24.02 -9.26
N GLU A 116 -14.73 24.00 -9.47
CA GLU A 116 -15.32 24.08 -10.81
C GLU A 116 -14.87 25.36 -11.53
N GLY A 117 -14.62 25.30 -12.83
CA GLY A 117 -14.17 26.45 -13.63
C GLY A 117 -12.67 26.77 -13.54
N ALA A 118 -11.88 26.01 -12.80
CA ALA A 118 -10.43 26.23 -12.67
C ALA A 118 -9.64 25.88 -13.95
N ASN A 119 -8.43 26.46 -14.08
CA ASN A 119 -7.53 26.20 -15.21
C ASN A 119 -6.76 24.89 -15.01
N VAL A 120 -7.46 23.78 -15.20
CA VAL A 120 -6.97 22.42 -14.96
C VAL A 120 -6.91 21.65 -16.28
N ALA A 121 -5.78 21.00 -16.55
CA ALA A 121 -5.67 20.06 -17.67
C ALA A 121 -6.18 18.67 -17.28
N VAL A 122 -6.70 17.92 -18.25
CA VAL A 122 -7.12 16.52 -18.07
C VAL A 122 -6.35 15.64 -19.05
N VAL A 123 -5.47 14.79 -18.53
CA VAL A 123 -4.60 13.92 -19.33
C VAL A 123 -4.88 12.47 -18.94
N ILE A 124 -5.50 11.72 -19.85
CA ILE A 124 -5.92 10.33 -19.59
C ILE A 124 -5.00 9.34 -20.31
N ALA A 125 -4.55 8.32 -19.59
CA ALA A 125 -3.88 7.13 -20.10
C ALA A 125 -4.92 6.01 -20.29
N ALA A 126 -5.26 5.67 -21.53
CA ALA A 126 -6.22 4.60 -21.84
C ALA A 126 -5.99 4.03 -23.24
N GLU A 127 -6.17 2.71 -23.36
CA GLU A 127 -6.14 2.01 -24.65
C GLU A 127 -7.53 1.58 -25.14
N ALA A 128 -7.56 0.98 -26.32
CA ALA A 128 -8.78 0.45 -26.93
C ALA A 128 -9.31 -0.74 -26.11
N ASP A 129 -10.53 -0.59 -25.58
CA ASP A 129 -11.24 -1.68 -24.90
C ASP A 129 -11.55 -2.81 -25.90
N LEU A 130 -10.94 -3.99 -25.70
CA LEU A 130 -11.08 -5.11 -26.62
C LEU A 130 -12.51 -5.68 -26.71
N SER A 131 -13.42 -5.31 -25.79
CA SER A 131 -14.86 -5.59 -25.95
C SER A 131 -15.46 -4.97 -27.22
N VAL A 132 -14.81 -3.97 -27.83
CA VAL A 132 -15.17 -3.43 -29.15
C VAL A 132 -15.19 -4.49 -30.24
N HIS A 133 -14.45 -5.60 -30.09
CA HIS A 133 -14.51 -6.74 -31.01
C HIS A 133 -15.88 -7.44 -31.00
N GLN A 134 -16.67 -7.36 -29.93
CA GLN A 134 -18.03 -7.89 -29.90
C GLN A 134 -18.94 -7.16 -30.90
N LEU A 135 -18.73 -5.84 -31.07
CA LEU A 135 -19.41 -5.03 -32.09
C LEU A 135 -19.00 -5.49 -33.51
N GLN A 136 -17.71 -5.77 -33.70
CA GLN A 136 -17.16 -6.28 -34.96
C GLN A 136 -17.71 -7.68 -35.31
N GLN A 137 -17.84 -8.58 -34.33
CA GLN A 137 -18.44 -9.90 -34.56
C GLN A 137 -19.95 -9.79 -34.82
N ARG A 138 -20.70 -8.90 -34.14
CA ARG A 138 -22.11 -8.63 -34.48
C ARG A 138 -22.30 -8.24 -35.95
N TRP A 139 -21.34 -7.53 -36.54
CA TRP A 139 -21.34 -7.24 -37.97
C TRP A 139 -21.06 -8.48 -38.82
N ASN A 140 -19.98 -9.22 -38.52
CA ASN A 140 -19.53 -10.38 -39.30
C ASN A 140 -20.48 -11.59 -39.28
N LEU A 141 -21.27 -11.77 -38.22
CA LEU A 141 -22.16 -12.93 -38.05
C LEU A 141 -23.08 -13.20 -39.25
N SER A 142 -23.50 -12.17 -40.00
CA SER A 142 -24.37 -12.34 -41.17
C SER A 142 -23.79 -13.24 -42.26
N TRP A 143 -22.47 -13.30 -42.43
CA TRP A 143 -21.83 -14.22 -43.39
C TRP A 143 -21.38 -15.51 -42.72
N GLN A 144 -20.81 -15.42 -41.51
CA GLN A 144 -20.36 -16.59 -40.72
C GLN A 144 -21.49 -17.60 -40.47
N ILE A 145 -22.72 -17.15 -40.20
CA ILE A 145 -23.89 -18.02 -40.02
C ILE A 145 -24.28 -18.73 -41.31
N LYS A 146 -24.16 -18.06 -42.47
CA LYS A 146 -24.47 -18.67 -43.78
C LYS A 146 -23.42 -19.72 -44.14
N ASP A 147 -22.14 -19.42 -43.94
CA ASP A 147 -21.06 -20.37 -44.18
C ASP A 147 -21.08 -21.55 -43.20
N GLY A 148 -21.46 -21.31 -41.93
CA GLY A 148 -21.71 -22.37 -40.96
C GLY A 148 -22.88 -23.29 -41.33
N LEU A 149 -23.99 -22.74 -41.84
CA LEU A 149 -25.12 -23.52 -42.36
C LEU A 149 -24.72 -24.33 -43.60
N ASN A 150 -23.96 -23.73 -44.52
CA ASN A 150 -23.42 -24.39 -45.71
C ASN A 150 -22.50 -25.57 -45.32
N ALA A 151 -21.53 -25.33 -44.43
CA ALA A 151 -20.57 -26.34 -43.97
C ALA A 151 -21.20 -27.46 -43.13
N ALA A 152 -22.35 -27.20 -42.48
CA ALA A 152 -23.13 -28.20 -41.76
C ALA A 152 -24.16 -28.94 -42.64
N GLU A 153 -24.26 -28.60 -43.94
CA GLU A 153 -25.26 -29.11 -44.89
C GLU A 153 -26.73 -28.84 -44.48
N ILE A 154 -26.97 -27.74 -43.76
CA ILE A 154 -28.29 -27.38 -43.20
C ILE A 154 -28.98 -26.33 -44.09
N ALA A 155 -30.00 -26.76 -44.83
CA ALA A 155 -30.93 -25.84 -45.48
C ALA A 155 -31.96 -25.28 -44.48
N LEU A 156 -32.18 -23.95 -44.51
CA LEU A 156 -33.23 -23.25 -43.77
C LEU A 156 -33.98 -22.25 -44.68
N PRO A 157 -35.27 -21.98 -44.43
CA PRO A 157 -36.01 -20.89 -45.07
C PRO A 157 -35.33 -19.51 -44.85
N PRO A 158 -35.41 -18.56 -45.81
CA PRO A 158 -34.75 -17.25 -45.67
C PRO A 158 -35.19 -16.43 -44.45
N ASP A 159 -36.46 -16.51 -44.05
CA ASP A 159 -36.98 -15.88 -42.83
C ASP A 159 -36.39 -16.53 -41.56
N LYS A 160 -36.07 -17.83 -41.61
CA LYS A 160 -35.42 -18.56 -40.52
C LYS A 160 -33.93 -18.27 -40.44
N ILE A 161 -33.26 -18.06 -41.57
CA ILE A 161 -31.89 -17.54 -41.60
C ILE A 161 -31.87 -16.13 -40.98
N ALA A 162 -32.80 -15.25 -41.36
CA ALA A 162 -32.90 -13.91 -40.77
C ALA A 162 -33.20 -13.93 -39.26
N GLN A 163 -34.10 -14.81 -38.80
CA GLN A 163 -34.35 -15.02 -37.36
C GLN A 163 -33.10 -15.52 -36.61
N LEU A 164 -32.35 -16.45 -37.21
CA LEU A 164 -31.10 -16.97 -36.63
C LEU A 164 -30.01 -15.91 -36.58
N GLU A 165 -29.86 -15.10 -37.65
CA GLU A 165 -28.96 -13.96 -37.67
C GLU A 165 -29.28 -12.97 -36.54
N THR A 166 -30.54 -12.60 -36.33
CA THR A 166 -30.94 -11.73 -35.22
C THR A 166 -30.62 -12.35 -33.86
N ILE A 167 -31.05 -13.59 -33.61
CA ILE A 167 -30.83 -14.30 -32.33
C ILE A 167 -29.35 -14.40 -31.97
N VAL A 168 -28.50 -14.80 -32.91
CA VAL A 168 -27.06 -14.99 -32.66
C VAL A 168 -26.38 -13.63 -32.52
N LYS A 169 -26.73 -12.62 -33.33
CA LYS A 169 -26.21 -11.26 -33.19
C LYS A 169 -26.54 -10.65 -31.83
N ASP A 170 -27.82 -10.67 -31.43
CA ASP A 170 -28.29 -10.11 -30.17
C ASP A 170 -27.75 -10.87 -28.95
N SER A 171 -27.27 -12.11 -29.13
CA SER A 171 -26.58 -12.87 -28.08
C SER A 171 -25.11 -12.48 -27.86
N ILE A 172 -24.42 -11.97 -28.89
CA ILE A 172 -23.04 -11.46 -28.79
C ILE A 172 -23.04 -10.04 -28.26
N HIS A 173 -23.83 -9.17 -28.89
CA HIS A 173 -23.94 -7.77 -28.50
C HIS A 173 -25.28 -7.21 -28.96
N HIS A 174 -25.89 -6.28 -28.23
CA HIS A 174 -27.12 -5.63 -28.68
C HIS A 174 -26.90 -4.69 -29.89
N GLN A 175 -27.99 -4.19 -30.50
CA GLN A 175 -27.87 -3.14 -31.51
C GLN A 175 -27.38 -1.85 -30.85
N VAL A 176 -26.22 -1.38 -31.31
CA VAL A 176 -25.48 -0.24 -30.74
C VAL A 176 -26.25 1.06 -30.91
N GLU A 177 -26.42 1.79 -29.80
CA GLU A 177 -27.03 3.12 -29.78
C GLU A 177 -25.97 4.24 -29.92
N ILE A 178 -26.42 5.47 -30.23
CA ILE A 178 -25.50 6.61 -30.46
C ILE A 178 -24.63 6.92 -29.24
N GLY A 179 -25.20 6.82 -28.03
CA GLY A 179 -24.46 7.05 -26.78
C GLY A 179 -23.30 6.07 -26.57
N GLU A 180 -23.52 4.80 -26.93
CA GLU A 180 -22.50 3.75 -26.85
C GLU A 180 -21.35 4.01 -27.82
N TYR A 181 -21.64 4.29 -29.10
CA TYR A 181 -20.60 4.59 -30.10
C TYR A 181 -19.68 5.74 -29.67
N LEU A 182 -20.23 6.77 -29.02
CA LEU A 182 -19.44 7.90 -28.49
C LEU A 182 -18.59 7.52 -27.27
N SER A 183 -18.96 6.47 -26.52
CA SER A 183 -18.23 6.05 -25.32
C SER A 183 -16.91 5.35 -25.62
N TYR A 184 -16.80 4.63 -26.75
CA TYR A 184 -15.56 4.00 -27.22
C TYR A 184 -14.55 5.00 -27.84
N ILE A 185 -14.94 6.27 -28.06
CA ILE A 185 -14.00 7.30 -28.54
C ILE A 185 -13.13 7.76 -27.36
N ALA A 186 -11.89 7.26 -27.28
CA ALA A 186 -11.00 7.42 -26.13
C ALA A 186 -10.89 8.85 -25.56
N ASN A 187 -10.85 9.89 -26.39
CA ASN A 187 -10.75 11.29 -25.93
C ASN A 187 -11.99 11.78 -25.17
N ILE A 188 -13.16 11.13 -25.35
CA ILE A 188 -14.40 11.48 -24.65
C ILE A 188 -14.27 11.20 -23.14
N MET A 189 -13.37 10.29 -22.71
CA MET A 189 -13.05 10.11 -21.29
C MET A 189 -12.54 11.41 -20.65
N ALA A 190 -11.46 11.98 -21.21
CA ALA A 190 -10.90 13.26 -20.75
C ALA A 190 -11.93 14.40 -20.88
N SER A 191 -12.58 14.50 -22.05
CA SER A 191 -13.53 15.58 -22.33
C SER A 191 -14.79 15.56 -21.43
N ARG A 192 -15.25 14.37 -20.97
CA ARG A 192 -16.34 14.29 -19.98
C ARG A 192 -15.92 14.80 -18.60
N ILE A 193 -14.70 14.50 -18.14
CA ILE A 193 -14.17 15.00 -16.86
C ILE A 193 -14.04 16.53 -16.92
N SER A 194 -13.42 17.05 -17.98
CA SER A 194 -13.29 18.49 -18.25
C SER A 194 -14.65 19.20 -18.31
N ALA A 195 -15.64 18.63 -19.01
CA ALA A 195 -16.98 19.21 -19.12
C ALA A 195 -17.82 19.09 -17.84
N LEU A 196 -17.63 18.03 -17.03
CA LEU A 196 -18.33 17.84 -15.75
C LEU A 196 -17.99 18.96 -14.77
N TRP A 197 -16.70 19.29 -14.68
CA TRP A 197 -16.10 20.30 -13.78
C TRP A 197 -15.90 21.69 -14.42
N ASN A 198 -16.28 21.85 -15.70
CA ASN A 198 -16.16 23.10 -16.47
C ASN A 198 -14.70 23.64 -16.54
N PHE A 199 -13.69 22.77 -16.64
CA PHE A 199 -12.28 23.19 -16.68
C PHE A 199 -11.88 23.88 -17.99
N THR A 200 -10.95 24.84 -17.90
CA THR A 200 -10.48 25.62 -19.06
C THR A 200 -9.16 25.15 -19.67
N GLY A 201 -8.47 24.19 -19.04
CA GLY A 201 -7.20 23.64 -19.54
C GLY A 201 -7.39 22.62 -20.67
N PRO A 202 -6.30 22.16 -21.32
CA PRO A 202 -6.36 21.17 -22.38
C PRO A 202 -6.79 19.80 -21.85
N SER A 203 -7.57 19.06 -22.66
CA SER A 203 -8.23 17.82 -22.25
C SER A 203 -8.11 16.73 -23.32
N PHE A 204 -7.28 15.72 -23.11
CA PHE A 204 -6.99 14.67 -24.10
C PHE A 204 -6.62 13.31 -23.49
N THR A 205 -6.73 12.27 -24.32
CA THR A 205 -6.36 10.88 -23.98
C THR A 205 -5.15 10.44 -24.81
N MET A 206 -4.27 9.62 -24.24
CA MET A 206 -3.05 9.08 -24.86
C MET A 206 -2.85 7.59 -24.55
N THR A 207 -2.00 6.94 -25.35
CA THR A 207 -1.39 5.64 -25.05
C THR A 207 0.13 5.68 -25.26
N ALA A 208 0.84 4.96 -24.40
CA ALA A 208 2.18 4.41 -24.53
C ALA A 208 2.21 3.03 -23.79
N VAL A 209 1.21 2.18 -24.09
CA VAL A 209 0.95 0.87 -23.49
C VAL A 209 0.98 0.91 -21.94
N GLU A 210 1.66 0.00 -21.23
CA GLU A 210 1.75 0.01 -19.77
C GLU A 210 2.44 1.27 -19.19
N THR A 211 3.27 1.96 -19.99
CA THR A 211 3.96 3.20 -19.56
C THR A 211 3.13 4.47 -19.72
N SER A 212 1.92 4.38 -20.29
CA SER A 212 1.01 5.51 -20.56
C SER A 212 0.88 6.50 -19.39
N ALA A 213 0.75 5.99 -18.16
CA ALA A 213 0.63 6.84 -16.98
C ALA A 213 1.88 7.70 -16.73
N PHE A 214 3.08 7.17 -16.94
CA PHE A 214 4.33 7.92 -16.79
C PHE A 214 4.52 8.94 -17.91
N LYS A 215 4.09 8.63 -19.13
CA LYS A 215 4.10 9.62 -20.23
C LYS A 215 3.10 10.76 -19.98
N ALA A 216 1.96 10.46 -19.34
CA ALA A 216 1.04 11.48 -18.86
C ALA A 216 1.64 12.36 -17.74
N LEU A 217 2.50 11.82 -16.86
CA LEU A 217 3.25 12.62 -15.88
C LEU A 217 4.25 13.58 -16.55
N GLU A 218 4.99 13.13 -17.57
CA GLU A 218 5.92 13.99 -18.34
C GLU A 218 5.17 15.16 -19.01
N VAL A 219 4.03 14.88 -19.64
CA VAL A 219 3.20 15.92 -20.27
C VAL A 219 2.58 16.85 -19.22
N ALA A 220 2.15 16.33 -18.07
CA ALA A 220 1.71 17.16 -16.95
C ALA A 220 2.82 18.06 -16.40
N GLN A 221 4.06 17.55 -16.33
CA GLN A 221 5.24 18.31 -15.93
C GLN A 221 5.46 19.51 -16.84
N MET A 222 5.40 19.31 -18.16
CA MET A 222 5.57 20.38 -19.15
C MET A 222 4.49 21.47 -19.00
N LEU A 223 3.21 21.08 -18.93
CA LEU A 223 2.09 22.01 -18.78
C LEU A 223 2.17 22.83 -17.48
N LEU A 224 2.61 22.21 -16.38
CA LEU A 224 2.77 22.85 -15.08
C LEU A 224 3.98 23.80 -15.03
N ILE A 225 5.16 23.37 -15.51
CA ILE A 225 6.38 24.18 -15.50
C ILE A 225 6.25 25.41 -16.41
N ASN A 226 5.58 25.26 -17.56
CA ASN A 226 5.32 26.37 -18.48
C ASN A 226 4.28 27.40 -17.97
N GLU A 227 3.65 27.14 -16.82
CA GLU A 227 2.53 27.93 -16.27
C GLU A 227 1.32 28.00 -17.23
N GLU A 228 1.09 26.94 -18.04
CA GLU A 228 -0.08 26.84 -18.93
C GLU A 228 -1.36 26.48 -18.15
N VAL A 229 -1.22 25.77 -17.02
CA VAL A 229 -2.31 25.34 -16.13
C VAL A 229 -1.91 25.43 -14.66
N ASP A 230 -2.90 25.62 -13.78
CA ASP A 230 -2.71 25.67 -12.33
C ASP A 230 -2.59 24.26 -11.72
N ALA A 231 -3.24 23.28 -12.34
CA ALA A 231 -3.20 21.86 -11.97
C ALA A 231 -3.41 20.93 -13.18
N VAL A 232 -3.07 19.65 -13.03
CA VAL A 232 -3.34 18.60 -14.01
C VAL A 232 -3.97 17.40 -13.33
N VAL A 233 -5.05 16.85 -13.88
CA VAL A 233 -5.55 15.52 -13.55
C VAL A 233 -4.87 14.51 -14.47
N VAL A 234 -4.15 13.55 -13.90
CA VAL A 234 -3.64 12.37 -14.60
C VAL A 234 -4.41 11.16 -14.12
N GLY A 235 -5.10 10.47 -15.04
CA GLY A 235 -5.88 9.27 -14.72
C GLY A 235 -5.61 8.13 -15.70
N ALA A 236 -5.72 6.89 -15.24
CA ALA A 236 -5.56 5.70 -16.07
C ALA A 236 -6.59 4.61 -15.73
N VAL A 237 -6.96 3.79 -16.71
CA VAL A 237 -7.95 2.70 -16.58
C VAL A 237 -7.64 1.52 -17.51
N ASP A 238 -7.83 0.29 -17.04
CA ASP A 238 -7.83 -0.93 -17.86
C ASP A 238 -8.73 -2.00 -17.21
N LEU A 239 -9.74 -2.49 -17.96
CA LEU A 239 -10.59 -3.63 -17.60
C LEU A 239 -10.02 -4.95 -18.16
N ALA A 240 -8.74 -5.17 -17.84
CA ALA A 240 -7.88 -6.26 -18.28
C ALA A 240 -8.39 -7.68 -17.94
N GLY A 241 -9.41 -7.82 -17.07
CA GLY A 241 -10.07 -9.08 -16.77
C GLY A 241 -11.10 -9.54 -17.82
N GLY A 242 -11.38 -8.73 -18.85
CA GLY A 242 -12.18 -9.14 -20.01
C GLY A 242 -11.61 -10.36 -20.73
N ILE A 243 -12.44 -11.15 -21.40
CA ILE A 243 -12.00 -12.42 -21.98
C ILE A 243 -11.03 -12.22 -23.15
N GLU A 244 -11.30 -11.25 -24.01
CA GLU A 244 -10.46 -10.90 -25.15
C GLU A 244 -9.05 -10.51 -24.69
N ASN A 245 -8.96 -9.73 -23.62
CA ASN A 245 -7.71 -9.36 -22.95
C ASN A 245 -6.98 -10.60 -22.42
N VAL A 246 -7.63 -11.42 -21.58
CA VAL A 246 -6.96 -12.54 -20.90
C VAL A 246 -6.52 -13.61 -21.90
N LEU A 247 -7.33 -13.95 -22.90
CA LEU A 247 -6.96 -14.95 -23.91
C LEU A 247 -5.81 -14.46 -24.81
N LEU A 248 -5.80 -13.20 -25.22
CA LEU A 248 -4.70 -12.62 -25.99
C LEU A 248 -3.38 -12.63 -25.19
N ARG A 249 -3.42 -12.12 -23.96
CA ARG A 249 -2.25 -12.01 -23.08
C ARG A 249 -1.73 -13.39 -22.63
N SER A 250 -2.60 -14.40 -22.56
CA SER A 250 -2.23 -15.81 -22.32
C SER A 250 -1.49 -16.49 -23.48
N GLN A 251 -1.47 -15.91 -24.68
CA GLN A 251 -0.62 -16.37 -25.79
C GLN A 251 0.83 -15.87 -25.69
N TRP A 252 1.06 -14.77 -24.95
CA TRP A 252 2.40 -14.16 -24.79
C TRP A 252 3.09 -14.65 -23.52
N GLY A 253 2.33 -15.04 -22.49
CA GLY A 253 2.90 -15.56 -21.24
C GLY A 253 1.90 -16.37 -20.43
N THR A 254 2.41 -17.38 -19.73
CA THR A 254 1.63 -18.26 -18.85
C THR A 254 0.99 -17.46 -17.72
N VAL A 255 -0.29 -17.71 -17.44
CA VAL A 255 -0.99 -17.14 -16.27
C VAL A 255 -0.56 -17.87 -14.99
N ASN A 256 -0.37 -17.11 -13.91
CA ASN A 256 0.06 -17.63 -12.62
C ASN A 256 -0.91 -18.70 -12.08
N THR A 257 -0.36 -19.88 -11.81
CA THR A 257 -1.03 -21.03 -11.16
C THR A 257 -0.36 -21.39 -9.83
N GLY A 258 0.77 -20.76 -9.51
CA GLY A 258 1.49 -20.90 -8.25
C GLY A 258 0.99 -19.97 -7.14
N ALA A 259 1.90 -19.45 -6.34
CA ALA A 259 1.59 -18.47 -5.33
C ALA A 259 1.32 -17.10 -5.97
N ASN A 260 0.20 -16.46 -5.63
CA ASN A 260 0.00 -15.04 -5.90
C ASN A 260 0.87 -14.23 -4.94
N THR A 261 1.87 -13.52 -5.46
CA THR A 261 2.86 -12.71 -4.74
C THR A 261 3.66 -11.89 -5.78
N LEU A 262 4.82 -11.34 -5.43
CA LEU A 262 5.78 -10.74 -6.36
C LEU A 262 6.32 -11.82 -7.33
N SER A 263 6.34 -11.59 -8.64
CA SER A 263 6.71 -12.59 -9.67
C SER A 263 8.10 -13.21 -9.48
N TYR A 264 9.00 -12.47 -8.82
CA TYR A 264 10.35 -12.89 -8.46
C TYR A 264 10.39 -14.03 -7.42
N ASP A 265 9.27 -14.40 -6.79
CA ASP A 265 9.22 -15.49 -5.80
C ASP A 265 9.40 -16.86 -6.47
N GLN A 266 10.12 -17.76 -5.79
CA GLN A 266 10.34 -19.15 -6.21
C GLN A 266 9.04 -19.96 -6.46
N ASN A 267 7.89 -19.55 -5.91
CA ASN A 267 6.59 -20.19 -6.09
C ASN A 267 5.66 -19.46 -7.07
N ALA A 268 6.04 -18.30 -7.62
CA ALA A 268 5.28 -17.59 -8.65
C ALA A 268 5.72 -18.06 -10.06
N ASN A 269 4.78 -18.36 -10.95
CA ASN A 269 5.07 -19.00 -12.25
C ASN A 269 4.41 -18.36 -13.47
N GLY A 270 3.91 -17.13 -13.35
CA GLY A 270 3.31 -16.39 -14.46
C GLY A 270 2.79 -15.01 -14.06
N TRP A 271 2.17 -14.30 -15.01
CA TRP A 271 1.46 -13.05 -14.75
C TRP A 271 0.09 -13.32 -14.09
N THR A 272 -0.41 -12.40 -13.27
CA THR A 272 -1.72 -12.56 -12.58
C THR A 272 -2.71 -11.52 -13.08
N VAL A 273 -3.96 -11.90 -13.35
CA VAL A 273 -4.99 -10.96 -13.84
C VAL A 273 -5.35 -9.92 -12.77
N GLY A 274 -5.52 -8.66 -13.16
CA GLY A 274 -6.06 -7.59 -12.33
C GLY A 274 -6.71 -6.51 -13.19
N GLU A 275 -7.65 -5.75 -12.65
CA GLU A 275 -8.29 -4.64 -13.38
C GLU A 275 -8.68 -3.46 -12.47
N GLY A 276 -8.80 -2.27 -13.06
CA GLY A 276 -9.24 -1.06 -12.34
C GLY A 276 -8.84 0.27 -12.96
N ALA A 277 -9.00 1.33 -12.18
CA ALA A 277 -8.67 2.71 -12.52
C ALA A 277 -8.07 3.46 -11.32
N GLY A 278 -7.28 4.48 -11.60
CA GLY A 278 -6.84 5.44 -10.58
C GLY A 278 -6.60 6.82 -11.19
N ALA A 279 -6.65 7.85 -10.35
CA ALA A 279 -6.37 9.22 -10.74
C ALA A 279 -5.56 9.96 -9.66
N VAL A 280 -4.72 10.88 -10.12
CA VAL A 280 -3.97 11.82 -9.28
C VAL A 280 -4.15 13.25 -9.79
N VAL A 281 -4.13 14.21 -8.87
CA VAL A 281 -4.10 15.64 -9.18
C VAL A 281 -2.73 16.19 -8.84
N LEU A 282 -2.16 16.91 -9.81
CA LEU A 282 -0.79 17.40 -9.81
C LEU A 282 -0.79 18.94 -9.81
N LYS A 283 0.08 19.52 -8.98
CA LYS A 283 0.41 20.96 -8.98
C LYS A 283 1.92 21.13 -8.97
N ARG A 284 2.44 22.31 -9.36
CA ARG A 284 3.85 22.67 -9.07
C ARG A 284 4.11 22.59 -7.56
N TYR A 285 5.26 22.02 -7.18
CA TYR A 285 5.63 21.85 -5.77
C TYR A 285 5.60 23.18 -5.00
N ASP A 286 6.27 24.22 -5.52
CA ASP A 286 6.32 25.54 -4.88
C ASP A 286 4.92 26.13 -4.66
N THR A 287 4.04 26.00 -5.65
CA THR A 287 2.66 26.51 -5.61
C THR A 287 1.84 25.76 -4.56
N ALA A 288 1.93 24.42 -4.53
CA ALA A 288 1.25 23.61 -3.52
C ALA A 288 1.69 23.98 -2.10
N LYS A 289 3.01 24.09 -1.88
CA LYS A 289 3.59 24.45 -0.58
C LYS A 289 3.26 25.89 -0.15
N GLN A 290 3.17 26.83 -1.10
CA GLN A 290 2.73 28.22 -0.83
C GLN A 290 1.24 28.33 -0.50
N ASN A 291 0.39 27.51 -1.13
CA ASN A 291 -1.05 27.48 -0.85
C ASN A 291 -1.38 26.81 0.49
N GLY A 292 -0.49 25.97 1.02
CA GLY A 292 -0.82 25.02 2.09
C GLY A 292 -1.69 23.86 1.58
N ASP A 293 -1.58 23.51 0.30
CA ASP A 293 -2.17 22.29 -0.25
C ASP A 293 -1.60 21.05 0.46
N ARG A 294 -2.42 20.00 0.63
CA ARG A 294 -1.92 18.68 1.04
C ARG A 294 -0.99 18.15 -0.05
N ILE A 295 0.14 17.59 0.34
CA ILE A 295 1.09 16.89 -0.53
C ILE A 295 1.21 15.44 -0.04
N TYR A 296 0.84 14.48 -0.88
CA TYR A 296 1.03 13.06 -0.60
C TYR A 296 2.49 12.65 -0.82
N ALA A 297 3.03 13.04 -1.96
CA ALA A 297 4.43 12.91 -2.31
C ALA A 297 4.81 13.98 -3.35
N VAL A 298 6.11 14.24 -3.47
CA VAL A 298 6.71 15.07 -4.51
C VAL A 298 7.29 14.14 -5.57
N ILE A 299 7.01 14.40 -6.84
CA ILE A 299 7.69 13.76 -7.97
C ILE A 299 8.91 14.62 -8.30
N ASP A 300 10.10 14.06 -8.09
CA ASP A 300 11.39 14.73 -8.26
C ASP A 300 11.95 14.58 -9.67
N ALA A 301 11.76 13.41 -10.28
CA ALA A 301 12.18 13.11 -11.64
C ALA A 301 11.25 12.09 -12.30
N VAL A 302 11.04 12.24 -13.60
CA VAL A 302 10.46 11.24 -14.50
C VAL A 302 11.45 11.05 -15.64
N SER A 303 12.04 9.87 -15.77
CA SER A 303 12.84 9.48 -16.94
C SER A 303 12.11 8.40 -17.74
N ILE A 304 12.12 8.54 -19.05
CA ILE A 304 11.54 7.59 -20.00
C ILE A 304 12.56 7.37 -21.12
N GLY A 305 12.77 6.10 -21.49
CA GLY A 305 13.69 5.65 -22.53
C GLY A 305 13.06 4.54 -23.36
N GLN A 306 13.69 4.20 -24.47
CA GLN A 306 13.20 3.22 -25.44
C GLN A 306 14.34 2.29 -25.83
N ALA A 307 14.12 0.97 -25.72
CA ALA A 307 15.08 -0.02 -26.17
C ALA A 307 15.32 0.07 -27.69
N ALA A 308 16.50 -0.34 -28.14
CA ALA A 308 16.89 -0.31 -29.56
C ALA A 308 16.08 -1.29 -30.45
N SER A 309 15.22 -2.10 -29.84
CA SER A 309 14.21 -2.96 -30.46
C SER A 309 12.95 -2.95 -29.59
N THR A 310 11.91 -3.69 -29.96
CA THR A 310 10.72 -3.87 -29.10
C THR A 310 10.92 -4.88 -27.97
N ALA A 311 12.07 -5.55 -27.90
CA ALA A 311 12.41 -6.42 -26.77
C ALA A 311 12.91 -5.58 -25.58
N VAL A 312 12.43 -5.89 -24.38
CA VAL A 312 12.85 -5.24 -23.13
C VAL A 312 14.28 -5.67 -22.78
N ASP A 313 15.12 -4.73 -22.37
CA ASP A 313 16.52 -5.00 -22.02
C ASP A 313 16.96 -4.26 -20.75
N GLY A 314 17.90 -4.88 -20.02
CA GLY A 314 18.42 -4.34 -18.75
C GLY A 314 19.37 -3.14 -18.91
N GLU A 315 19.90 -2.87 -20.10
CA GLU A 315 20.74 -1.68 -20.34
C GLU A 315 19.86 -0.43 -20.37
N THR A 316 18.77 -0.46 -21.14
CA THR A 316 17.76 0.61 -21.22
C THR A 316 17.16 0.91 -19.83
N ILE A 317 16.86 -0.13 -19.03
CA ILE A 317 16.36 0.02 -17.65
C ILE A 317 17.40 0.69 -16.76
N ASN A 318 18.69 0.32 -16.85
CA ASN A 318 19.76 0.99 -16.12
C ASN A 318 19.91 2.46 -16.57
N GLN A 319 19.87 2.73 -17.88
CA GLN A 319 19.99 4.09 -18.44
C GLN A 319 18.89 5.04 -17.93
N VAL A 320 17.62 4.61 -17.85
CA VAL A 320 16.55 5.45 -17.29
C VAL A 320 16.69 5.66 -15.77
N CYS A 321 17.19 4.66 -15.03
CA CYS A 321 17.48 4.82 -13.61
C CYS A 321 18.57 5.88 -13.38
N GLN A 322 19.73 5.77 -14.06
CA GLN A 322 20.82 6.76 -13.93
C GLN A 322 20.36 8.17 -14.32
N SER A 323 19.57 8.29 -15.39
CA SER A 323 19.01 9.55 -15.84
C SER A 323 18.08 10.17 -14.79
N ALA A 324 17.20 9.37 -14.18
CA ALA A 324 16.30 9.82 -13.12
C ALA A 324 17.04 10.24 -11.84
N PHE A 325 18.08 9.52 -11.42
CA PHE A 325 18.93 9.94 -10.29
C PHE A 325 19.63 11.27 -10.58
N GLN A 326 20.17 11.45 -11.79
CA GLN A 326 20.80 12.69 -12.21
C GLN A 326 19.81 13.87 -12.26
N MET A 327 18.56 13.63 -12.69
CA MET A 327 17.49 14.64 -12.71
C MET A 327 17.03 15.02 -11.30
N ALA A 328 16.89 14.06 -10.38
CA ALA A 328 16.51 14.30 -8.99
C ALA A 328 17.67 14.87 -8.14
N GLY A 329 18.92 14.69 -8.58
CA GLY A 329 20.12 15.16 -7.87
C GLY A 329 20.61 14.26 -6.75
N ILE A 330 20.26 12.97 -6.78
CA ILE A 330 20.48 12.00 -5.68
C ILE A 330 21.46 10.88 -6.07
N GLN A 331 21.90 10.09 -5.09
CA GLN A 331 22.59 8.82 -5.29
C GLN A 331 21.61 7.63 -5.20
N PRO A 332 21.86 6.50 -5.89
CA PRO A 332 20.97 5.34 -5.87
C PRO A 332 20.73 4.79 -4.45
N SER A 333 21.71 4.92 -3.55
CA SER A 333 21.65 4.45 -2.17
C SER A 333 20.80 5.31 -1.23
N GLU A 334 20.31 6.46 -1.69
CA GLU A 334 19.40 7.31 -0.92
C GLU A 334 17.93 6.85 -1.05
N VAL A 335 17.61 6.10 -2.12
CA VAL A 335 16.33 5.41 -2.31
C VAL A 335 16.21 4.27 -1.29
N ASN A 336 15.05 4.11 -0.66
CA ASN A 336 14.83 3.03 0.32
C ASN A 336 13.65 2.11 -0.02
N TYR A 337 12.88 2.43 -1.06
CA TYR A 337 11.83 1.57 -1.62
C TYR A 337 11.78 1.70 -3.14
N VAL A 338 11.73 0.57 -3.87
CA VAL A 338 11.36 0.57 -5.29
C VAL A 338 10.08 -0.23 -5.52
N GLU A 339 9.13 0.44 -6.18
CA GLU A 339 7.95 -0.17 -6.78
C GLU A 339 8.33 -0.75 -8.16
N VAL A 340 8.62 -2.06 -8.19
CA VAL A 340 9.06 -2.76 -9.42
C VAL A 340 7.85 -3.19 -10.27
N VAL A 341 8.07 -3.34 -11.57
CA VAL A 341 7.05 -3.81 -12.52
C VAL A 341 6.66 -5.23 -12.16
N ALA A 342 7.63 -6.15 -12.08
CA ALA A 342 7.43 -7.55 -11.69
C ALA A 342 6.18 -8.16 -12.34
N SER A 343 6.15 -8.14 -13.68
CA SER A 343 4.95 -8.42 -14.47
C SER A 343 4.53 -9.89 -14.42
N GLY A 344 5.50 -10.80 -14.23
CA GLY A 344 5.32 -12.24 -14.36
C GLY A 344 5.55 -12.80 -15.76
N PHE A 345 5.96 -11.96 -16.72
CA PHE A 345 6.53 -12.40 -17.98
C PHE A 345 8.05 -12.61 -17.78
N PRO A 346 8.61 -13.81 -18.00
CA PRO A 346 9.99 -14.12 -17.61
C PRO A 346 11.05 -13.19 -18.22
N GLU A 347 10.91 -12.82 -19.49
CA GLU A 347 11.88 -11.95 -20.18
C GLU A 347 11.91 -10.53 -19.59
N GLU A 348 10.74 -10.01 -19.20
CA GLU A 348 10.62 -8.70 -18.53
C GLU A 348 11.13 -8.74 -17.09
N ASP A 349 10.76 -9.77 -16.32
CA ASP A 349 11.25 -9.97 -14.94
C ASP A 349 12.78 -10.11 -14.91
N GLU A 350 13.37 -10.86 -15.84
CA GLU A 350 14.83 -11.04 -15.94
C GLU A 350 15.55 -9.76 -16.37
N ALA A 351 15.01 -9.03 -17.37
CA ALA A 351 15.56 -7.74 -17.79
C ALA A 351 15.47 -6.67 -16.68
N GLU A 352 14.35 -6.61 -15.94
CA GLU A 352 14.16 -5.68 -14.84
C GLU A 352 15.18 -5.93 -13.72
N ILE A 353 15.32 -7.17 -13.27
CA ILE A 353 16.32 -7.52 -12.23
C ILE A 353 17.73 -7.19 -12.74
N ALA A 354 18.06 -7.53 -13.98
CA ALA A 354 19.39 -7.29 -14.55
C ALA A 354 19.73 -5.79 -14.67
N GLY A 355 18.76 -4.93 -15.04
CA GLY A 355 18.95 -3.48 -15.08
C GLY A 355 19.01 -2.85 -13.70
N MET A 356 18.14 -3.26 -12.79
CA MET A 356 18.07 -2.75 -11.42
C MET A 356 19.34 -3.06 -10.61
N LEU A 357 19.92 -4.25 -10.77
CA LEU A 357 21.18 -4.61 -10.09
C LEU A 357 22.41 -3.87 -10.63
N GLN A 358 22.35 -3.33 -11.86
CA GLN A 358 23.37 -2.41 -12.37
C GLN A 358 23.14 -0.97 -11.88
N ALA A 359 21.89 -0.54 -11.80
CA ALA A 359 21.52 0.82 -11.41
C ALA A 359 21.74 1.10 -9.91
N TYR A 360 21.50 0.10 -9.06
CA TYR A 360 21.56 0.19 -7.60
C TYR A 360 22.77 -0.60 -7.06
N PRO A 361 23.95 0.03 -6.89
CA PRO A 361 25.12 -0.63 -6.32
C PRO A 361 24.94 -1.00 -4.84
N SER A 362 25.64 -2.05 -4.42
CA SER A 362 25.72 -2.46 -3.01
C SER A 362 26.48 -1.43 -2.17
N VAL A 363 25.97 -1.09 -0.99
CA VAL A 363 26.60 -0.14 -0.05
C VAL A 363 26.59 -0.72 1.37
N GLY A 364 27.72 -0.58 2.08
CA GLY A 364 27.83 -0.91 3.50
C GLY A 364 27.57 -2.38 3.83
N ASP A 365 26.53 -2.63 4.62
CA ASP A 365 26.07 -3.98 5.04
C ASP A 365 25.11 -4.64 4.05
N GLY A 366 25.07 -4.14 2.81
CA GLY A 366 24.35 -4.73 1.69
C GLY A 366 22.89 -4.28 1.64
N LEU A 367 22.02 -4.97 2.37
CA LEU A 367 20.56 -4.84 2.20
C LEU A 367 20.05 -3.50 2.76
N HIS A 368 19.64 -2.58 1.88
CA HIS A 368 19.15 -1.26 2.27
C HIS A 368 17.94 -0.71 1.52
N CYS A 369 17.68 -1.15 0.29
CA CYS A 369 16.46 -0.75 -0.42
C CYS A 369 15.42 -1.88 -0.34
N ALA A 370 14.20 -1.57 0.09
CA ALA A 370 13.09 -2.49 -0.03
C ALA A 370 12.61 -2.55 -1.50
N ILE A 371 12.05 -3.69 -1.91
CA ILE A 371 11.30 -3.80 -3.17
C ILE A 371 9.92 -4.43 -2.95
N GLY A 372 8.99 -4.10 -3.82
CA GLY A 372 7.66 -4.71 -3.89
C GLY A 372 6.92 -4.30 -5.15
N SER A 373 5.77 -4.91 -5.43
CA SER A 373 4.92 -4.54 -6.56
C SER A 373 3.45 -4.63 -6.18
N VAL A 374 2.65 -3.64 -6.61
CA VAL A 374 1.20 -3.53 -6.43
C VAL A 374 0.48 -4.71 -7.06
N LYS A 375 1.09 -5.32 -8.10
CA LYS A 375 0.60 -6.53 -8.77
C LYS A 375 0.49 -7.72 -7.81
N ALA A 376 1.27 -7.76 -6.72
CA ALA A 376 1.15 -8.77 -5.67
C ALA A 376 -0.14 -8.64 -4.83
N ASN A 377 -0.84 -7.49 -4.86
CA ASN A 377 -2.09 -7.23 -4.15
C ASN A 377 -3.33 -7.30 -5.07
N ILE A 378 -3.23 -6.74 -6.28
CA ILE A 378 -4.37 -6.55 -7.22
C ILE A 378 -4.20 -7.20 -8.60
N GLY A 379 -3.03 -7.74 -8.93
CA GLY A 379 -2.72 -8.28 -10.27
C GLY A 379 -2.22 -7.25 -11.28
N HIS A 380 -1.98 -7.70 -12.51
CA HIS A 380 -1.47 -6.90 -13.61
C HIS A 380 -2.60 -6.08 -14.24
N THR A 381 -2.76 -4.83 -13.80
CA THR A 381 -3.79 -3.90 -14.29
C THR A 381 -3.37 -3.15 -15.57
N TYR A 382 -2.44 -3.72 -16.34
CA TYR A 382 -1.95 -3.23 -17.64
C TYR A 382 -1.79 -1.71 -17.72
N VAL A 383 -2.60 -0.97 -18.51
CA VAL A 383 -2.46 0.50 -18.68
C VAL A 383 -2.62 1.27 -17.36
N ALA A 384 -3.42 0.75 -16.43
CA ALA A 384 -3.57 1.33 -15.09
C ALA A 384 -2.46 0.94 -14.10
N SER A 385 -1.52 0.06 -14.47
CA SER A 385 -0.43 -0.38 -13.57
C SER A 385 0.43 0.78 -13.09
N GLY A 386 0.79 1.71 -13.99
CA GLY A 386 1.62 2.85 -13.63
C GLY A 386 0.95 3.80 -12.62
N ILE A 387 -0.37 4.02 -12.74
CA ILE A 387 -1.11 4.87 -11.78
C ILE A 387 -1.34 4.14 -10.45
N ALA A 388 -1.57 2.83 -10.46
CA ALA A 388 -1.65 2.00 -9.26
C ALA A 388 -0.33 2.03 -8.46
N SER A 389 0.81 1.87 -9.16
CA SER A 389 2.15 2.00 -8.59
C SER A 389 2.42 3.40 -8.03
N LEU A 390 2.01 4.47 -8.74
CA LEU A 390 2.17 5.85 -8.29
C LEU A 390 1.39 6.13 -7.00
N ILE A 391 0.09 5.79 -6.99
CA ILE A 391 -0.79 6.01 -5.84
C ILE A 391 -0.30 5.21 -4.63
N LYS A 392 0.04 3.92 -4.81
CA LYS A 392 0.63 3.09 -3.75
C LYS A 392 1.88 3.72 -3.15
N THR A 393 2.81 4.17 -3.99
CA THR A 393 4.10 4.71 -3.56
C THR A 393 3.92 6.05 -2.83
N ALA A 394 3.05 6.92 -3.34
CA ALA A 394 2.68 8.18 -2.69
C ALA A 394 2.00 7.96 -1.33
N LEU A 395 1.16 6.93 -1.17
CA LEU A 395 0.56 6.55 0.12
C LEU A 395 1.61 6.02 1.12
N CYS A 396 2.57 5.22 0.66
CA CYS A 396 3.65 4.68 1.49
C CYS A 396 4.57 5.80 2.03
N LEU A 397 4.87 6.81 1.19
CA LEU A 397 5.56 8.03 1.59
C LEU A 397 4.68 8.86 2.55
N TYR A 398 3.44 9.20 2.18
CA TYR A 398 2.53 10.02 2.99
C TYR A 398 2.21 9.45 4.38
N HIS A 399 2.35 8.15 4.57
CA HIS A 399 2.15 7.48 5.86
C HIS A 399 3.44 6.91 6.47
N ASN A 400 4.59 7.20 5.86
CA ASN A 400 5.93 6.88 6.35
C ASN A 400 6.10 5.38 6.71
N TYR A 401 5.71 4.48 5.80
CA TYR A 401 5.88 3.03 5.96
C TYR A 401 6.41 2.36 4.68
N ILE A 402 7.18 1.28 4.87
CA ILE A 402 7.56 0.36 3.78
C ILE A 402 6.50 -0.76 3.74
N PRO A 403 5.87 -1.04 2.58
CA PRO A 403 4.71 -1.94 2.47
C PRO A 403 5.08 -3.43 2.57
N ALA A 404 4.09 -4.25 2.90
CA ALA A 404 4.19 -5.71 2.87
C ALA A 404 4.07 -6.25 1.44
N THR A 405 4.95 -7.19 1.08
CA THR A 405 4.73 -8.08 -0.07
C THR A 405 4.01 -9.35 0.42
N PRO A 406 2.74 -9.56 0.05
CA PRO A 406 1.95 -10.70 0.54
C PRO A 406 2.49 -12.04 0.04
N ASN A 407 2.33 -13.08 0.85
CA ASN A 407 2.77 -14.46 0.60
C ASN A 407 4.25 -14.70 0.26
N TRP A 408 5.11 -13.66 0.32
CA TRP A 408 6.53 -13.79 -0.03
C TRP A 408 7.22 -14.92 0.73
N SER A 409 8.01 -15.71 0.02
CA SER A 409 8.78 -16.85 0.53
C SER A 409 10.27 -16.72 0.23
N GLY A 410 10.65 -16.24 -0.96
CA GLY A 410 12.03 -15.97 -1.33
C GLY A 410 12.30 -15.97 -2.84
N VAL A 411 13.38 -15.29 -3.24
CA VAL A 411 13.77 -15.12 -4.65
C VAL A 411 13.98 -16.45 -5.39
N LYS A 412 13.46 -16.51 -6.62
CA LYS A 412 13.51 -17.66 -7.55
C LYS A 412 14.93 -18.08 -7.94
N THR A 413 15.85 -17.12 -8.09
CA THR A 413 17.22 -17.35 -8.60
C THR A 413 18.27 -16.68 -7.68
N PRO A 414 18.53 -17.19 -6.46
CA PRO A 414 19.31 -16.49 -5.43
C PRO A 414 20.72 -16.03 -5.85
N GLN A 415 21.32 -16.68 -6.84
CA GLN A 415 22.64 -16.36 -7.37
C GLN A 415 22.67 -15.00 -8.08
N VAL A 416 21.57 -14.62 -8.76
CA VAL A 416 21.44 -13.32 -9.43
C VAL A 416 21.40 -12.18 -8.41
N TRP A 417 20.79 -12.43 -7.25
CA TRP A 417 20.65 -11.46 -6.16
C TRP A 417 21.88 -11.38 -5.24
N GLN A 418 22.97 -12.10 -5.54
CA GLN A 418 24.16 -12.12 -4.68
C GLN A 418 24.86 -10.76 -4.66
N GLY A 419 24.87 -10.11 -3.49
CA GLY A 419 25.42 -8.77 -3.31
C GLY A 419 24.45 -7.63 -3.63
N SER A 420 23.21 -7.95 -4.03
CA SER A 420 22.14 -6.96 -4.24
C SER A 420 21.90 -6.08 -3.00
N PRO A 421 21.54 -4.80 -3.16
CA PRO A 421 21.06 -3.96 -2.05
C PRO A 421 19.60 -4.24 -1.66
N PHE A 422 18.88 -5.10 -2.39
CA PHE A 422 17.44 -5.24 -2.28
C PHE A 422 16.99 -6.24 -1.21
N PHE A 423 15.89 -5.94 -0.52
CA PHE A 423 15.20 -6.86 0.37
C PHE A 423 13.68 -6.80 0.19
N VAL A 424 12.97 -7.86 0.58
CA VAL A 424 11.50 -7.90 0.53
C VAL A 424 10.93 -7.88 1.94
N ALA A 425 10.04 -6.93 2.21
CA ALA A 425 9.34 -6.85 3.49
C ALA A 425 8.12 -7.77 3.49
N THR A 426 8.17 -8.87 4.26
CA THR A 426 7.02 -9.79 4.44
C THR A 426 5.87 -9.20 5.27
N GLU A 427 6.13 -8.08 5.96
CA GLU A 427 5.22 -7.39 6.89
C GLU A 427 5.56 -5.89 6.85
N SER A 428 4.54 -5.03 6.77
CA SER A 428 4.71 -3.57 6.66
C SER A 428 5.40 -3.00 7.90
N ARG A 429 6.38 -2.12 7.72
CA ARG A 429 7.23 -1.58 8.78
C ARG A 429 7.31 -0.05 8.72
N PRO A 430 7.56 0.65 9.85
CA PRO A 430 7.78 2.09 9.83
C PRO A 430 9.01 2.42 8.97
N TRP A 431 8.94 3.48 8.17
CA TRP A 431 10.03 3.93 7.31
C TRP A 431 10.88 4.95 8.08
N PHE A 432 11.99 4.50 8.66
CA PHE A 432 12.93 5.37 9.37
C PHE A 432 13.79 6.18 8.39
N LEU A 433 13.90 7.48 8.63
CA LEU A 433 14.86 8.35 7.93
C LEU A 433 16.28 7.96 8.31
N HIS A 434 17.20 7.91 7.34
CA HIS A 434 18.63 7.84 7.65
C HIS A 434 19.09 9.12 8.36
N LYS A 435 20.09 9.02 9.24
CA LYS A 435 20.60 10.14 10.08
C LYS A 435 20.85 11.44 9.32
N ASP A 436 21.39 11.31 8.12
CA ASP A 436 21.89 12.40 7.29
C ASP A 436 20.92 12.79 6.17
N SER A 437 19.81 12.06 6.00
CA SER A 437 18.76 12.40 5.04
C SER A 437 17.73 13.36 5.65
N THR A 438 17.18 14.23 4.82
CA THR A 438 16.00 15.06 5.13
C THR A 438 14.70 14.50 4.56
N HIS A 439 14.76 13.52 3.66
CA HIS A 439 13.61 12.93 2.97
C HIS A 439 13.64 11.39 2.96
N ARG A 440 12.46 10.78 2.85
CA ARG A 440 12.28 9.39 2.41
C ARG A 440 12.17 9.40 0.89
N ILE A 441 12.94 8.56 0.22
CA ILE A 441 12.98 8.53 -1.25
C ILE A 441 12.53 7.15 -1.74
N ALA A 442 11.51 7.16 -2.59
CA ALA A 442 11.02 6.01 -3.33
C ALA A 442 11.40 6.13 -4.82
N ALA A 443 11.40 4.99 -5.51
CA ALA A 443 11.37 4.97 -6.96
C ALA A 443 10.28 4.03 -7.51
N ILE A 444 9.91 4.21 -8.78
CA ILE A 444 8.94 3.38 -9.49
C ILE A 444 9.51 3.03 -10.87
N ASN A 445 9.45 1.75 -11.23
CA ASN A 445 9.74 1.29 -12.58
C ASN A 445 8.49 1.24 -13.45
N GLY A 446 8.67 1.52 -14.74
CA GLY A 446 7.74 1.19 -15.81
C GLY A 446 8.46 0.43 -16.92
N ILE A 447 7.79 -0.57 -17.48
CA ILE A 447 8.18 -1.33 -18.67
C ILE A 447 6.89 -1.47 -19.48
N GLY A 448 6.96 -1.22 -20.78
CA GLY A 448 5.89 -1.49 -21.74
C GLY A 448 6.30 -2.56 -22.74
N CYS A 449 5.33 -3.31 -23.27
CA CYS A 449 5.61 -4.41 -24.21
C CYS A 449 6.14 -3.96 -25.58
N ASP A 450 6.34 -2.65 -25.79
CA ASP A 450 6.97 -2.03 -26.96
C ASP A 450 8.47 -1.69 -26.74
N GLY A 451 9.03 -2.03 -25.58
CA GLY A 451 10.41 -1.70 -25.19
C GLY A 451 10.58 -0.33 -24.53
N THR A 452 9.49 0.41 -24.28
CA THR A 452 9.53 1.63 -23.47
C THR A 452 9.85 1.27 -22.01
N CYS A 453 10.86 1.94 -21.43
CA CYS A 453 11.21 1.82 -20.01
C CYS A 453 11.06 3.18 -19.32
N ALA A 454 10.70 3.20 -18.03
CA ALA A 454 10.56 4.41 -17.25
C ALA A 454 11.11 4.23 -15.82
N HIS A 455 11.66 5.30 -15.25
CA HIS A 455 11.99 5.39 -13.83
C HIS A 455 11.51 6.73 -13.25
N VAL A 456 10.75 6.68 -12.17
CA VAL A 456 10.22 7.87 -11.47
C VAL A 456 10.78 7.92 -10.06
N ILE A 457 11.31 9.07 -9.64
CA ILE A 457 11.77 9.32 -8.27
C ILE A 457 10.70 10.13 -7.52
N LEU A 458 10.38 9.72 -6.30
CA LEU A 458 9.48 10.45 -5.40
C LEU A 458 10.08 10.66 -4.01
N SER A 459 9.74 11.78 -3.38
CA SER A 459 10.08 12.09 -1.98
C SER A 459 8.87 12.48 -1.14
N ASP A 460 9.02 12.41 0.18
CA ASP A 460 8.04 12.89 1.15
C ASP A 460 8.15 14.40 1.44
N GLU A 461 7.07 14.98 1.96
CA GLU A 461 7.03 16.38 2.40
C GLU A 461 7.14 16.44 3.95
N PRO A 462 8.34 16.66 4.52
CA PRO A 462 8.58 16.52 5.96
C PRO A 462 7.95 17.62 6.82
N ASP A 463 7.52 18.74 6.23
CA ASP A 463 6.81 19.80 6.96
C ASP A 463 5.31 19.49 7.15
N GLN A 464 4.75 18.48 6.47
CA GLN A 464 3.33 18.14 6.58
C GLN A 464 3.03 17.29 7.83
N VAL A 465 2.85 17.95 8.96
CA VAL A 465 2.66 17.30 10.29
C VAL A 465 1.28 16.63 10.47
N ASN A 466 0.25 17.08 9.75
CA ASN A 466 -1.13 16.62 9.95
C ASN A 466 -1.56 15.58 8.89
N HIS A 467 -1.39 14.29 9.21
CA HIS A 467 -1.99 13.20 8.44
C HIS A 467 -3.35 12.82 9.03
N SER A 468 -4.44 13.24 8.39
CA SER A 468 -5.78 12.70 8.69
C SER A 468 -5.82 11.21 8.32
N SER A 469 -6.14 10.32 9.27
CA SER A 469 -6.28 8.89 9.00
C SER A 469 -7.38 8.26 9.85
N ARG A 470 -8.17 7.38 9.23
CA ARG A 470 -9.24 6.59 9.87
C ARG A 470 -8.83 5.14 10.16
N TYR A 471 -7.55 4.81 9.94
CA TYR A 471 -7.06 3.43 9.98
C TYR A 471 -7.30 2.76 11.34
N LEU A 472 -7.16 3.48 12.46
CA LEU A 472 -7.44 2.96 13.81
C LEU A 472 -8.93 2.60 13.98
N GLN A 473 -9.82 3.56 13.72
CA GLN A 473 -11.28 3.45 13.88
C GLN A 473 -11.88 2.33 13.01
N GLN A 474 -11.30 2.12 11.83
CA GLN A 474 -11.77 1.11 10.88
C GLN A 474 -11.09 -0.26 11.06
N ARG A 475 -10.05 -0.45 11.91
CA ARG A 475 -9.28 -1.71 11.92
C ARG A 475 -10.13 -2.86 12.49
N PRO A 476 -10.27 -4.02 11.82
CA PRO A 476 -11.20 -5.09 12.22
C PRO A 476 -10.87 -5.80 13.55
N PHE A 477 -11.11 -5.14 14.68
CA PHE A 477 -11.23 -5.71 16.04
C PHE A 477 -11.87 -4.66 16.97
N TYR A 478 -13.20 -4.64 17.01
CA TYR A 478 -14.00 -3.57 17.61
C TYR A 478 -14.24 -3.77 19.11
N LEU A 479 -14.50 -2.67 19.82
CA LEU A 479 -14.91 -2.62 21.23
C LEU A 479 -16.33 -2.03 21.34
N PHE A 480 -17.23 -2.76 21.99
CA PHE A 480 -18.60 -2.35 22.29
C PHE A 480 -18.78 -2.21 23.81
N PRO A 481 -18.76 -0.97 24.36
CA PRO A 481 -18.86 -0.72 25.80
C PRO A 481 -20.32 -0.54 26.25
N LEU A 482 -20.82 -1.41 27.12
CA LEU A 482 -22.18 -1.35 27.67
C LEU A 482 -22.13 -0.99 29.16
N ALA A 483 -22.67 0.18 29.54
CA ALA A 483 -22.62 0.70 30.91
C ALA A 483 -24.02 0.76 31.56
N ALA A 484 -24.14 0.23 32.78
CA ALA A 484 -25.39 0.26 33.55
C ALA A 484 -25.15 0.06 35.06
N ASP A 485 -26.17 0.33 35.87
CA ASP A 485 -26.10 0.28 37.33
C ASP A 485 -26.45 -1.07 37.96
N ASP A 486 -27.05 -2.00 37.21
CA ASP A 486 -27.46 -3.32 37.69
C ASP A 486 -27.37 -4.45 36.63
N ARG A 487 -27.56 -5.69 37.08
CA ARG A 487 -27.46 -6.92 36.27
C ARG A 487 -28.52 -7.01 35.16
N SER A 488 -29.74 -6.59 35.44
CA SER A 488 -30.87 -6.63 34.49
C SER A 488 -30.68 -5.61 33.37
N ALA A 489 -30.29 -4.39 33.73
CA ALA A 489 -29.97 -3.34 32.77
C ALA A 489 -28.81 -3.74 31.82
N LEU A 490 -27.77 -4.43 32.33
CA LEU A 490 -26.71 -4.98 31.49
C LEU A 490 -27.21 -6.04 30.50
N PHE A 491 -28.13 -6.93 30.89
CA PHE A 491 -28.72 -7.90 29.94
C PHE A 491 -29.56 -7.21 28.87
N ASN A 492 -30.41 -6.24 29.23
CA ASN A 492 -31.20 -5.49 28.25
C ASN A 492 -30.32 -4.77 27.22
N LEU A 493 -29.18 -4.18 27.63
CA LEU A 493 -28.21 -3.58 26.70
C LEU A 493 -27.53 -4.64 25.81
N LEU A 494 -27.26 -5.83 26.36
CA LEU A 494 -26.61 -6.93 25.64
C LEU A 494 -27.53 -7.56 24.59
N ASP A 495 -28.82 -7.76 24.92
CA ASP A 495 -29.86 -8.21 23.99
C ASP A 495 -30.08 -7.20 22.84
N ASN A 496 -30.08 -5.91 23.15
CA ASN A 496 -30.14 -4.84 22.14
C ASN A 496 -28.90 -4.85 21.24
N LEU A 497 -27.69 -4.99 21.81
CA LEU A 497 -26.45 -5.09 21.04
C LEU A 497 -26.45 -6.30 20.10
N GLN A 498 -27.01 -7.44 20.52
CA GLN A 498 -27.15 -8.62 19.65
C GLN A 498 -27.97 -8.28 18.40
N GLN A 499 -29.14 -7.67 18.57
CA GLN A 499 -30.01 -7.27 17.47
C GLN A 499 -29.38 -6.21 16.55
N GLU A 500 -28.60 -5.28 17.11
CA GLU A 500 -27.85 -4.28 16.34
C GLU A 500 -26.76 -4.94 15.48
N ILE A 501 -26.01 -5.90 16.02
CA ILE A 501 -24.96 -6.63 15.30
C ILE A 501 -25.51 -7.60 14.25
N GLU A 502 -26.65 -8.24 14.49
CA GLU A 502 -27.36 -9.03 13.49
C GLU A 502 -27.73 -8.17 12.27
N LYS A 503 -28.34 -7.00 12.50
CA LYS A 503 -28.83 -6.07 11.47
C LYS A 503 -27.75 -5.18 10.83
N SER A 504 -26.60 -5.00 11.48
CA SER A 504 -25.48 -4.14 11.05
C SER A 504 -25.04 -4.39 9.60
N GLU A 505 -25.04 -3.35 8.77
CA GLU A 505 -24.31 -3.36 7.48
C GLU A 505 -22.80 -3.11 7.70
N SER A 506 -22.44 -2.18 8.61
CA SER A 506 -21.05 -1.87 8.98
C SER A 506 -20.80 -1.92 10.50
N LEU A 507 -19.81 -2.73 10.92
CA LEU A 507 -19.48 -2.92 12.33
C LEU A 507 -18.75 -1.72 12.96
N SER A 508 -17.93 -0.98 12.20
CA SER A 508 -17.28 0.25 12.69
C SER A 508 -18.30 1.35 12.97
N HIS A 509 -19.31 1.48 12.10
CA HIS A 509 -20.45 2.37 12.29
C HIS A 509 -21.28 1.97 13.51
N THR A 510 -21.60 0.68 13.63
CA THR A 510 -22.38 0.16 14.78
C THR A 510 -21.61 0.32 16.10
N ALA A 511 -20.29 0.14 16.11
CA ALA A 511 -19.43 0.40 17.26
C ALA A 511 -19.42 1.88 17.66
N SER A 512 -19.34 2.79 16.67
CA SER A 512 -19.36 4.24 16.90
C SER A 512 -20.73 4.70 17.42
N GLN A 513 -21.84 4.18 16.88
CA GLN A 513 -23.18 4.39 17.44
C GLN A 513 -23.31 3.86 18.87
N ASN A 514 -22.72 2.69 19.17
CA ASN A 514 -22.74 2.11 20.51
C ASN A 514 -21.95 2.96 21.52
N PHE A 515 -20.80 3.51 21.11
CA PHE A 515 -20.02 4.43 21.93
C PHE A 515 -20.78 5.74 22.24
N VAL A 516 -21.50 6.32 21.28
CA VAL A 516 -22.35 7.51 21.53
C VAL A 516 -23.47 7.21 22.56
N LYS A 517 -24.04 5.99 22.57
CA LYS A 517 -24.98 5.54 23.62
C LYS A 517 -24.29 5.37 24.97
N PHE A 518 -23.06 4.85 24.98
CA PHE A 518 -22.23 4.69 26.18
C PHE A 518 -21.85 6.04 26.83
N GLN A 519 -21.54 7.07 26.02
CA GLN A 519 -21.22 8.41 26.52
C GLN A 519 -22.35 9.03 27.37
N GLN A 520 -23.61 8.64 27.16
CA GLN A 520 -24.75 9.08 27.96
C GLN A 520 -24.80 8.43 29.37
N HIS A 521 -24.01 7.38 29.60
CA HIS A 521 -24.03 6.54 30.81
C HIS A 521 -22.70 6.55 31.58
N GLN A 522 -21.87 7.58 31.39
CA GLN A 522 -20.54 7.71 32.01
C GLN A 522 -20.51 7.57 33.53
N THR A 523 -21.58 7.92 34.25
CA THR A 523 -21.68 7.83 35.71
C THR A 523 -21.93 6.43 36.26
N ALA A 524 -22.42 5.50 35.43
CA ALA A 524 -22.99 4.21 35.83
C ALA A 524 -22.02 3.31 36.63
N LYS A 525 -22.56 2.41 37.45
CA LYS A 525 -21.77 1.58 38.37
C LYS A 525 -20.88 0.57 37.65
N TYR A 526 -21.36 -0.12 36.61
CA TYR A 526 -20.62 -1.20 35.93
C TYR A 526 -20.40 -0.91 34.45
N THR A 527 -19.46 -1.62 33.83
CA THR A 527 -19.30 -1.64 32.37
C THR A 527 -18.90 -3.03 31.90
N LEU A 528 -19.60 -3.52 30.89
CA LEU A 528 -19.32 -4.73 30.14
C LEU A 528 -18.63 -4.34 28.83
N ALA A 529 -17.47 -4.93 28.55
CA ALA A 529 -16.77 -4.76 27.29
C ALA A 529 -16.94 -6.02 26.44
N ILE A 530 -17.57 -5.89 25.27
CA ILE A 530 -17.62 -6.95 24.25
C ILE A 530 -16.62 -6.61 23.15
N THR A 531 -15.80 -7.56 22.71
CA THR A 531 -14.81 -7.34 21.63
C THR A 531 -14.88 -8.40 20.52
N GLY A 532 -14.57 -8.03 19.29
CA GLY A 532 -14.54 -8.97 18.16
C GLY A 532 -14.32 -8.32 16.80
N ARG A 533 -13.84 -9.10 15.83
CA ARG A 533 -13.50 -8.66 14.47
C ARG A 533 -14.68 -8.66 13.50
N ASN A 534 -15.64 -9.56 13.73
CA ASN A 534 -16.75 -9.85 12.82
C ASN A 534 -18.01 -10.29 13.58
N LYS A 535 -19.17 -10.29 12.90
CA LYS A 535 -20.47 -10.67 13.49
C LYS A 535 -20.43 -12.02 14.22
N LYS A 536 -19.79 -13.05 13.62
CA LYS A 536 -19.76 -14.41 14.17
C LYS A 536 -18.96 -14.51 15.47
N GLU A 537 -17.87 -13.76 15.59
CA GLU A 537 -17.14 -13.61 16.87
C GLU A 537 -18.00 -12.87 17.90
N LEU A 538 -18.54 -11.70 17.54
CA LEU A 538 -19.30 -10.84 18.46
C LEU A 538 -20.55 -11.54 19.03
N LEU A 539 -21.34 -12.23 18.20
CA LEU A 539 -22.53 -12.97 18.65
C LEU A 539 -22.17 -14.14 19.58
N LYS A 540 -21.02 -14.79 19.37
CA LYS A 540 -20.50 -15.83 20.27
C LYS A 540 -20.07 -15.26 21.62
N GLU A 541 -19.45 -14.08 21.61
CA GLU A 541 -19.03 -13.37 22.83
C GLU A 541 -20.22 -12.85 23.63
N ILE A 542 -21.26 -12.37 22.97
CA ILE A 542 -22.56 -12.02 23.58
C ILE A 542 -23.18 -13.24 24.28
N ALA A 543 -23.31 -14.37 23.56
CA ALA A 543 -23.82 -15.62 24.12
C ALA A 543 -22.97 -16.17 25.30
N SER A 544 -21.68 -15.84 25.34
CA SER A 544 -20.78 -16.11 26.46
C SER A 544 -21.03 -15.16 27.65
N ALA A 545 -21.21 -13.87 27.38
CA ALA A 545 -21.46 -12.82 28.37
C ALA A 545 -22.72 -13.08 29.20
N HIS A 546 -23.82 -13.59 28.61
CA HIS A 546 -25.02 -13.96 29.37
C HIS A 546 -24.75 -14.94 30.54
N LYS A 547 -23.75 -15.82 30.39
CA LYS A 547 -23.31 -16.77 31.44
C LYS A 547 -22.22 -16.16 32.32
N GLY A 548 -21.34 -15.36 31.72
CA GLY A 548 -20.26 -14.64 32.39
C GLY A 548 -20.73 -13.66 33.44
N ILE A 549 -21.66 -12.76 33.07
CA ILE A 549 -22.19 -11.70 33.93
C ILE A 549 -22.85 -12.28 35.18
N ASN A 550 -23.69 -13.32 35.04
CA ASN A 550 -24.29 -14.02 36.18
C ASN A 550 -23.20 -14.57 37.12
N THR A 551 -22.28 -15.37 36.58
CA THR A 551 -21.16 -15.95 37.36
C THR A 551 -20.36 -14.86 38.09
N ALA A 552 -20.13 -13.71 37.44
CA ALA A 552 -19.33 -12.63 37.98
C ALA A 552 -20.03 -11.87 39.12
N PHE A 553 -21.34 -11.64 39.04
CA PHE A 553 -22.12 -11.12 40.17
C PHE A 553 -22.28 -12.14 41.29
N ASP A 554 -22.54 -13.41 40.97
CA ASP A 554 -22.87 -14.45 41.96
C ASP A 554 -21.64 -14.91 42.76
N LYS A 555 -20.44 -14.86 42.18
CA LYS A 555 -19.18 -15.25 42.84
C LYS A 555 -18.26 -14.09 43.19
N GLY A 556 -18.53 -12.87 42.70
CA GLY A 556 -17.64 -11.72 42.87
C GLY A 556 -16.27 -11.91 42.20
N SER A 557 -16.24 -12.59 41.05
CA SER A 557 -15.06 -12.92 40.24
C SER A 557 -15.19 -12.34 38.83
N ASP A 558 -14.10 -11.97 38.18
CA ASP A 558 -14.16 -11.40 36.83
C ASP A 558 -14.54 -12.46 35.76
N TRP A 559 -15.24 -12.02 34.72
CA TRP A 559 -15.42 -12.77 33.47
C TRP A 559 -14.51 -12.17 32.40
N GLN A 560 -13.71 -13.02 31.77
CA GLN A 560 -12.83 -12.64 30.67
C GLN A 560 -12.84 -13.74 29.61
N THR A 561 -12.79 -13.37 28.32
CA THR A 561 -12.60 -14.32 27.22
C THR A 561 -11.20 -14.19 26.59
N PRO A 562 -10.69 -15.24 25.91
CA PRO A 562 -9.44 -15.15 25.16
C PRO A 562 -9.44 -14.10 24.04
N ILE A 563 -10.63 -13.73 23.54
CA ILE A 563 -10.76 -12.75 22.45
C ILE A 563 -10.62 -11.32 22.95
N GLY A 564 -10.96 -11.02 24.21
CA GLY A 564 -10.77 -9.69 24.82
C GLY A 564 -11.94 -9.17 25.65
N SER A 565 -13.14 -9.75 25.50
CA SER A 565 -14.32 -9.32 26.23
C SER A 565 -14.13 -9.48 27.75
N TYR A 566 -14.63 -8.52 28.53
CA TYR A 566 -14.39 -8.40 29.96
C TYR A 566 -15.63 -7.92 30.72
N PHE A 567 -15.78 -8.39 31.96
CA PHE A 567 -16.74 -7.86 32.93
C PHE A 567 -16.27 -8.11 34.36
N THR A 568 -16.53 -7.16 35.27
CA THR A 568 -16.39 -7.35 36.72
C THR A 568 -17.59 -6.79 37.48
N SER A 569 -17.92 -7.44 38.59
CA SER A 569 -18.85 -6.92 39.60
C SER A 569 -18.16 -6.06 40.68
N LYS A 570 -16.82 -5.95 40.64
CA LYS A 570 -15.96 -5.20 41.58
C LYS A 570 -15.01 -4.24 40.82
N PRO A 571 -15.54 -3.18 40.19
CA PRO A 571 -14.71 -2.24 39.44
C PRO A 571 -13.78 -1.44 40.35
N LEU A 572 -12.48 -1.54 40.14
CA LEU A 572 -11.47 -0.96 41.04
C LEU A 572 -11.16 0.53 40.80
N GLY A 573 -11.54 1.10 39.65
CA GLY A 573 -11.11 2.44 39.20
C GLY A 573 -11.60 3.63 40.04
N LYS A 574 -12.50 3.41 41.01
CA LYS A 574 -12.92 4.42 42.01
C LYS A 574 -12.41 4.13 43.43
N GLU A 575 -11.78 2.98 43.65
CA GLU A 575 -11.36 2.49 44.97
C GLU A 575 -9.84 2.24 45.08
N ALA A 576 -9.11 2.37 43.98
CA ALA A 576 -7.70 2.04 43.90
C ALA A 576 -6.95 2.87 42.86
N GLU A 577 -5.67 3.06 43.12
CA GLU A 577 -4.79 3.90 42.31
C GLU A 577 -4.17 3.09 41.16
N VAL A 578 -3.89 3.79 40.05
CA VAL A 578 -3.19 3.24 38.88
C VAL A 578 -1.69 3.43 39.02
N ALA A 579 -0.92 2.36 38.80
CA ALA A 579 0.53 2.42 38.63
C ALA A 579 0.97 1.91 37.27
N TYR A 580 1.98 2.55 36.67
CA TYR A 580 2.70 1.95 35.54
C TYR A 580 3.92 1.18 36.04
N VAL A 581 4.16 0.03 35.39
CA VAL A 581 5.29 -0.86 35.63
C VAL A 581 6.13 -0.91 34.36
N TYR A 582 7.40 -0.56 34.47
CA TYR A 582 8.33 -0.56 33.34
C TYR A 582 9.18 -1.84 33.34
N PRO A 583 9.12 -2.68 32.29
CA PRO A 583 9.94 -3.88 32.17
C PRO A 583 11.42 -3.55 31.95
N ALA A 584 12.29 -4.54 32.09
CA ALA A 584 13.69 -4.41 31.71
C ALA A 584 13.89 -4.55 30.19
N ALA A 585 14.92 -3.88 29.66
CA ALA A 585 15.25 -3.87 28.24
C ALA A 585 15.43 -5.26 27.59
N VAL A 586 15.81 -6.27 28.37
CA VAL A 586 15.92 -7.68 27.95
C VAL A 586 14.58 -8.34 27.52
N ASN A 587 13.46 -7.63 27.66
CA ASN A 587 12.17 -8.04 27.10
C ASN A 587 11.95 -7.56 25.64
N SER A 588 12.85 -6.76 25.07
CA SER A 588 12.84 -6.38 23.65
C SER A 588 12.86 -7.62 22.73
N TYR A 589 12.23 -7.48 21.57
CA TYR A 589 12.11 -8.56 20.59
C TYR A 589 12.01 -8.01 19.17
N VAL A 590 12.35 -8.85 18.18
CA VAL A 590 12.28 -8.51 16.75
C VAL A 590 10.83 -8.21 16.34
N GLY A 591 10.58 -7.04 15.77
CA GLY A 591 9.27 -6.58 15.32
C GLY A 591 8.41 -5.86 16.37
N ILE A 592 8.96 -5.46 17.52
CA ILE A 592 8.24 -4.65 18.51
C ILE A 592 7.71 -3.32 17.93
N GLY A 593 6.50 -2.92 18.32
CA GLY A 593 5.89 -1.62 18.02
C GLY A 593 5.61 -1.34 16.53
N ARG A 594 5.74 -2.34 15.66
CA ARG A 594 5.69 -2.21 14.20
C ARG A 594 4.47 -1.46 13.67
N THR A 595 3.31 -1.60 14.32
CA THR A 595 2.05 -0.99 13.85
C THR A 595 1.68 0.30 14.55
N LEU A 596 2.41 0.71 15.61
CA LEU A 596 2.11 1.92 16.38
C LEU A 596 2.07 3.18 15.51
N PHE A 597 3.03 3.35 14.60
CA PHE A 597 3.10 4.54 13.73
C PHE A 597 1.99 4.63 12.67
N ARG A 598 1.36 3.50 12.27
CA ARG A 598 0.20 3.52 11.36
C ARG A 598 -1.11 3.73 12.12
N LEU A 599 -1.20 3.22 13.36
CA LEU A 599 -2.34 3.41 14.26
C LEU A 599 -2.42 4.83 14.84
N PHE A 600 -1.27 5.44 15.10
CA PHE A 600 -1.11 6.75 15.74
C PHE A 600 -0.04 7.55 14.97
N PRO A 601 -0.36 8.09 13.77
CA PRO A 601 0.62 8.82 12.94
C PRO A 601 1.11 10.12 13.61
N ASP A 602 0.32 10.68 14.54
CA ASP A 602 0.69 11.80 15.40
C ASP A 602 1.93 11.53 16.27
N LEU A 603 2.27 10.26 16.56
CA LEU A 603 3.53 9.90 17.23
C LEU A 603 4.78 10.34 16.45
N GLN A 604 4.69 10.60 15.14
CA GLN A 604 5.81 11.09 14.33
C GLN A 604 6.03 12.61 14.48
N ALA A 605 5.00 13.34 14.93
CA ALA A 605 5.07 14.77 15.20
C ALA A 605 5.79 15.09 16.51
N GLU A 606 5.65 14.21 17.51
CA GLU A 606 6.21 14.33 18.87
C GLU A 606 7.70 14.71 18.86
N PRO A 607 8.08 15.90 19.38
CA PRO A 607 9.47 16.39 19.33
C PRO A 607 10.49 15.45 19.97
N PHE A 608 10.09 14.72 21.00
CA PHE A 608 10.93 13.73 21.67
C PHE A 608 11.07 12.41 20.88
N VAL A 609 10.06 12.04 20.09
CA VAL A 609 10.17 10.92 19.15
C VAL A 609 11.13 11.31 18.02
N LYS A 610 11.03 12.55 17.49
CA LYS A 610 11.96 13.07 16.48
C LYS A 610 13.42 13.09 16.95
N SER A 611 13.71 13.36 18.22
CA SER A 611 15.10 13.33 18.74
C SER A 611 15.66 11.91 18.88
N LEU A 612 14.85 10.94 19.32
CA LEU A 612 15.25 9.53 19.37
C LEU A 612 15.29 8.84 18.00
N TYR A 613 14.57 9.38 17.00
CA TYR A 613 14.46 8.80 15.65
C TYR A 613 15.82 8.53 15.00
N LYS A 614 16.78 9.46 15.16
CA LYS A 614 18.14 9.34 14.63
C LYS A 614 18.98 8.24 15.28
N ARG A 615 18.61 7.75 16.47
CA ARG A 615 19.19 6.55 17.09
C ARG A 615 18.53 5.28 16.60
N VAL A 616 17.20 5.27 16.57
CA VAL A 616 16.43 4.10 16.14
C VAL A 616 16.79 3.73 14.70
N SER A 617 17.09 4.71 13.85
CA SER A 617 17.64 4.53 12.50
C SER A 617 18.92 3.65 12.44
N ASP A 618 19.80 3.70 13.46
CA ASP A 618 20.98 2.82 13.54
C ASP A 618 20.60 1.35 13.78
N VAL A 619 19.61 1.13 14.65
CA VAL A 619 19.26 -0.18 15.23
C VAL A 619 18.02 -0.81 14.58
N GLU A 620 17.31 -0.09 13.71
CA GLU A 620 16.08 -0.57 13.07
C GLU A 620 16.33 -1.81 12.20
N LYS A 621 17.55 -1.99 11.67
CA LYS A 621 17.95 -3.22 10.96
C LYS A 621 17.96 -4.47 11.84
N LEU A 622 18.11 -4.32 13.16
CA LEU A 622 18.06 -5.41 14.14
C LEU A 622 16.62 -5.66 14.63
N VAL A 623 15.80 -4.61 14.73
CA VAL A 623 14.38 -4.71 15.12
C VAL A 623 13.50 -5.18 13.96
N PHE A 624 13.78 -4.72 12.74
CA PHE A 624 13.06 -5.02 11.50
C PHE A 624 14.05 -5.59 10.47
N PRO A 625 14.46 -6.87 10.61
CA PRO A 625 15.46 -7.47 9.74
C PRO A 625 15.07 -7.43 8.25
N ARG A 626 16.11 -7.38 7.43
CA ARG A 626 16.07 -7.27 5.97
C ARG A 626 16.54 -8.61 5.39
N SER A 627 15.84 -9.13 4.37
CA SER A 627 16.11 -10.45 3.80
C SER A 627 15.59 -10.58 2.36
N LEU A 628 16.20 -11.47 1.58
CA LEU A 628 15.72 -11.91 0.26
C LEU A 628 14.73 -13.08 0.36
N HIS A 629 14.59 -13.71 1.53
CA HIS A 629 13.66 -14.81 1.81
C HIS A 629 12.93 -14.61 3.13
N LYS A 630 11.78 -15.28 3.29
CA LYS A 630 11.00 -15.28 4.53
C LYS A 630 11.77 -16.02 5.62
N LEU A 631 12.22 -15.25 6.62
CA LEU A 631 13.00 -15.76 7.74
C LEU A 631 12.24 -16.85 8.51
N SER A 632 12.90 -17.98 8.74
CA SER A 632 12.40 -19.05 9.59
C SER A 632 12.45 -18.67 11.07
N THR A 633 11.70 -19.40 11.92
CA THR A 633 11.70 -19.21 13.37
C THR A 633 13.12 -19.23 13.96
N ARG A 634 13.99 -20.12 13.45
CA ARG A 634 15.37 -20.26 13.93
C ARG A 634 16.27 -19.09 13.53
N GLU A 635 16.05 -18.49 12.37
CA GLU A 635 16.75 -17.27 11.96
C GLU A 635 16.27 -16.08 12.79
N LEU A 636 14.96 -15.97 13.06
CA LEU A 636 14.40 -14.96 13.95
C LEU A 636 14.90 -15.10 15.40
N GLU A 637 15.02 -16.32 15.94
CA GLU A 637 15.66 -16.61 17.23
C GLU A 637 17.14 -16.19 17.25
N THR A 638 17.85 -16.39 16.13
CA THR A 638 19.28 -16.01 16.01
C THR A 638 19.45 -14.49 15.91
N LEU A 639 18.56 -13.80 15.19
CA LEU A 639 18.54 -12.34 15.07
C LEU A 639 18.10 -11.66 16.37
N GLU A 640 17.14 -12.24 17.08
CA GLU A 640 16.75 -11.80 18.41
C GLU A 640 17.88 -11.98 19.42
N LYS A 641 18.61 -13.11 19.38
CA LYS A 641 19.84 -13.24 20.19
C LYS A 641 20.86 -12.17 19.83
N LYS A 642 21.08 -11.87 18.55
CA LYS A 642 21.98 -10.79 18.12
C LYS A 642 21.56 -9.43 18.70
N LEU A 643 20.25 -9.14 18.74
CA LEU A 643 19.71 -7.92 19.37
C LEU A 643 19.95 -7.90 20.89
N LEU A 644 19.85 -9.03 21.59
CA LEU A 644 20.08 -9.11 23.05
C LEU A 644 21.58 -9.11 23.42
N ASP A 645 22.43 -9.69 22.58
CA ASP A 645 23.90 -9.64 22.70
C ASP A 645 24.40 -8.18 22.48
N ASP A 646 23.79 -7.44 21.54
CA ASP A 646 24.00 -6.00 21.38
C ASP A 646 23.27 -5.19 22.46
N SER A 647 23.95 -5.11 23.60
CA SER A 647 23.51 -4.37 24.80
C SER A 647 22.94 -2.98 24.48
N LEU A 648 23.62 -2.20 23.63
CA LEU A 648 23.24 -0.81 23.34
C LEU A 648 22.02 -0.75 22.42
N ALA A 649 21.98 -1.58 21.37
CA ALA A 649 20.82 -1.64 20.48
C ALA A 649 19.55 -2.12 21.18
N MET A 650 19.67 -3.10 22.08
CA MET A 650 18.58 -3.56 22.94
C MET A 650 17.99 -2.42 23.79
N PHE A 651 18.85 -1.59 24.40
CA PHE A 651 18.43 -0.44 25.21
C PHE A 651 17.73 0.63 24.36
N GLU A 652 18.37 1.10 23.29
CA GLU A 652 17.83 2.21 22.50
C GLU A 652 16.52 1.84 21.79
N ALA A 653 16.39 0.59 21.33
CA ALA A 653 15.11 0.07 20.84
C ALA A 653 14.05 0.04 21.95
N GLU A 654 14.34 -0.52 23.13
CA GLU A 654 13.32 -0.66 24.18
C GLU A 654 12.81 0.69 24.66
N MET A 655 13.70 1.62 25.02
CA MET A 655 13.33 2.94 25.54
C MET A 655 12.46 3.73 24.54
N PHE A 656 12.72 3.58 23.24
CA PHE A 656 11.91 4.20 22.19
C PHE A 656 10.48 3.62 22.13
N PHE A 657 10.34 2.30 21.97
CA PHE A 657 9.00 1.69 21.86
C PHE A 657 8.22 1.79 23.18
N THR A 658 8.89 1.72 24.32
CA THR A 658 8.30 1.94 25.65
C THR A 658 7.86 3.38 25.88
N ARG A 659 8.56 4.38 25.32
CA ARG A 659 8.06 5.77 25.27
C ARG A 659 6.82 5.89 24.37
N LEU A 660 6.82 5.30 23.17
CA LEU A 660 5.67 5.33 22.26
C LEU A 660 4.43 4.68 22.91
N ILE A 661 4.58 3.49 23.47
CA ILE A 661 3.52 2.79 24.23
C ILE A 661 3.00 3.66 25.38
N THR A 662 3.90 4.29 26.15
CA THR A 662 3.54 5.20 27.25
C THR A 662 2.74 6.40 26.76
N THR A 663 3.17 7.08 25.69
CA THR A 663 2.44 8.23 25.13
C THR A 663 1.06 7.82 24.62
N VAL A 664 0.92 6.67 23.95
CA VAL A 664 -0.39 6.16 23.54
C VAL A 664 -1.32 5.95 24.74
N ILE A 665 -0.91 5.24 25.78
CA ILE A 665 -1.81 4.92 26.91
C ILE A 665 -2.10 6.13 27.82
N ARG A 666 -1.11 7.01 28.04
CA ARG A 666 -1.19 8.15 28.97
C ARG A 666 -1.81 9.37 28.32
N ASP A 667 -1.42 9.67 27.09
CA ASP A 667 -1.71 10.95 26.42
C ASP A 667 -2.84 10.80 25.38
N ARG A 668 -2.92 9.67 24.66
CA ARG A 668 -4.06 9.40 23.76
C ARG A 668 -5.26 8.82 24.50
N PHE A 669 -5.08 7.74 25.27
CA PHE A 669 -6.16 7.07 26.02
C PHE A 669 -6.38 7.60 27.45
N GLN A 670 -5.62 8.63 27.88
CA GLN A 670 -5.80 9.37 29.14
C GLN A 670 -5.69 8.56 30.45
N VAL A 671 -5.15 7.32 30.43
CA VAL A 671 -5.06 6.42 31.60
C VAL A 671 -3.91 6.84 32.53
N LYS A 672 -4.04 7.97 33.23
CA LYS A 672 -2.93 8.59 33.98
C LYS A 672 -2.51 7.77 35.21
N PRO A 673 -1.22 7.42 35.36
CA PRO A 673 -0.71 6.80 36.57
C PRO A 673 -0.52 7.83 37.68
N LYS A 674 -0.82 7.45 38.92
CA LYS A 674 -0.40 8.19 40.12
C LYS A 674 0.97 7.73 40.63
N TYR A 675 1.34 6.49 40.32
CA TYR A 675 2.57 5.86 40.76
C TYR A 675 3.31 5.22 39.58
N VAL A 676 4.64 5.25 39.60
CA VAL A 676 5.46 4.59 38.56
C VAL A 676 6.67 3.91 39.17
N PHE A 677 7.02 2.73 38.66
CA PHE A 677 8.22 2.00 39.06
C PHE A 677 8.79 1.13 37.94
N GLY A 678 10.12 1.01 37.91
CA GLY A 678 10.84 0.14 36.99
C GLY A 678 11.23 -1.20 37.60
N TYR A 679 11.31 -2.24 36.78
CA TYR A 679 12.01 -3.48 37.09
C TYR A 679 13.41 -3.43 36.48
N SER A 680 14.45 -3.49 37.33
CA SER A 680 15.85 -3.42 36.88
C SER A 680 16.08 -2.16 36.02
N LEU A 681 16.68 -2.31 34.83
CA LEU A 681 16.95 -1.25 33.85
C LEU A 681 15.69 -0.52 33.36
N GLY A 682 14.48 -1.05 33.64
CA GLY A 682 13.22 -0.33 33.45
C GLY A 682 13.08 0.96 34.27
N GLU A 683 13.93 1.22 35.29
CA GLU A 683 14.00 2.56 35.90
C GLU A 683 14.47 3.61 34.88
N THR A 684 15.43 3.28 34.01
CA THR A 684 15.91 4.15 32.92
C THR A 684 14.77 4.45 31.94
N SER A 685 14.09 3.39 31.48
CA SER A 685 12.96 3.48 30.54
C SER A 685 11.76 4.23 31.12
N MET A 686 11.53 4.12 32.43
CA MET A 686 10.53 4.89 33.18
C MET A 686 10.83 6.40 33.16
N MET A 687 12.07 6.82 33.43
CA MET A 687 12.45 8.24 33.43
C MET A 687 12.33 8.87 32.03
N VAL A 688 12.73 8.14 30.97
CA VAL A 688 12.51 8.53 29.56
C VAL A 688 11.01 8.62 29.25
N SER A 689 10.24 7.58 29.58
CA SER A 689 8.84 7.46 29.18
C SER A 689 7.91 8.46 29.89
N GLN A 690 8.17 8.76 31.15
CA GLN A 690 7.47 9.81 31.89
C GLN A 690 8.02 11.23 31.62
N GLY A 691 9.08 11.35 30.80
CA GLY A 691 9.66 12.65 30.44
C GLY A 691 10.39 13.35 31.57
N VAL A 692 10.87 12.60 32.59
CA VAL A 692 11.74 13.14 33.64
C VAL A 692 13.06 13.63 33.04
N TRP A 693 13.60 12.89 32.07
CA TRP A 693 14.77 13.31 31.29
C TRP A 693 14.33 13.90 29.95
N SER A 694 14.56 15.21 29.78
CA SER A 694 14.20 15.95 28.57
C SER A 694 15.26 15.87 27.46
N ASP A 695 16.55 15.87 27.82
CA ASP A 695 17.68 15.63 26.92
C ASP A 695 18.29 14.24 27.16
N PHE A 696 17.52 13.20 26.85
CA PHE A 696 18.06 11.84 26.84
C PHE A 696 19.03 11.60 25.67
N PHE A 697 19.02 12.42 24.62
CA PHE A 697 19.92 12.25 23.48
C PHE A 697 21.39 12.49 23.89
N ALA A 698 21.68 13.53 24.67
CA ALA A 698 23.00 13.71 25.28
C ALA A 698 23.40 12.54 26.21
N GLY A 699 22.42 12.00 26.96
CA GLY A 699 22.61 10.81 27.80
C GLY A 699 22.99 9.57 27.00
N SER A 700 22.22 9.21 25.98
CA SER A 700 22.52 8.11 25.04
C SER A 700 23.91 8.25 24.42
N ASN A 701 24.35 9.46 24.05
CA ASN A 701 25.73 9.67 23.57
C ASN A 701 26.79 9.34 24.63
N SER A 702 26.52 9.63 25.90
CA SER A 702 27.40 9.26 27.02
C SER A 702 27.42 7.76 27.29
N PHE A 703 26.27 7.08 27.20
CA PHE A 703 26.18 5.61 27.28
C PHE A 703 26.94 4.91 26.14
N ASN A 704 26.72 5.32 24.89
CA ASN A 704 27.40 4.73 23.71
C ASN A 704 28.92 4.95 23.69
N SER A 705 29.43 5.98 24.40
CA SER A 705 30.87 6.29 24.48
C SER A 705 31.56 5.71 25.72
N SER A 706 30.84 5.02 26.60
CA SER A 706 31.40 4.43 27.81
C SER A 706 31.84 2.98 27.58
N ALA A 707 33.05 2.65 28.04
CA ALA A 707 33.59 1.28 28.04
C ALA A 707 32.75 0.29 28.88
N LEU A 708 31.84 0.81 29.73
CA LEU A 708 31.02 0.05 30.66
C LEU A 708 30.31 -1.15 29.99
N PHE A 709 29.61 -0.90 28.88
CA PHE A 709 28.89 -1.95 28.12
C PHE A 709 29.72 -2.56 26.97
N GLY A 710 31.01 -2.21 26.86
CA GLY A 710 31.96 -2.81 25.92
C GLY A 710 32.76 -3.95 26.55
N ASP A 711 33.60 -3.63 27.54
CA ASP A 711 34.53 -4.59 28.15
C ASP A 711 34.34 -4.82 29.65
N ARG A 712 33.74 -3.87 30.39
CA ARG A 712 33.57 -3.98 31.85
C ARG A 712 32.43 -4.92 32.25
N LEU A 713 31.23 -4.72 31.70
CA LEU A 713 30.00 -5.47 32.04
C LEU A 713 29.55 -6.49 30.98
N SER A 714 29.96 -6.26 29.74
CA SER A 714 29.71 -7.13 28.58
C SER A 714 31.03 -7.68 28.04
N GLY A 715 30.99 -8.48 26.97
CA GLY A 715 32.19 -9.03 26.35
C GLY A 715 33.07 -9.80 27.35
N PRO A 716 34.37 -9.44 27.54
CA PRO A 716 35.28 -10.09 28.48
C PRO A 716 34.92 -9.92 29.97
N LYS A 717 34.02 -9.00 30.34
CA LYS A 717 33.50 -8.79 31.71
C LYS A 717 34.60 -8.45 32.73
N ASN A 718 35.45 -7.48 32.37
CA ASN A 718 36.65 -7.12 33.12
C ASN A 718 36.37 -6.62 34.55
N ALA A 719 35.20 -6.02 34.84
CA ALA A 719 34.84 -5.65 36.21
C ALA A 719 34.69 -6.87 37.14
N VAL A 720 34.12 -7.97 36.64
CA VAL A 720 34.01 -9.23 37.39
C VAL A 720 35.37 -9.92 37.52
N ARG A 721 36.21 -9.88 36.48
CA ARG A 721 37.58 -10.42 36.54
C ARG A 721 38.37 -9.71 37.65
N GLU A 722 38.32 -8.38 37.67
CA GLU A 722 38.93 -7.53 38.71
C GLU A 722 38.40 -7.87 40.12
N TYR A 723 37.07 -7.95 40.30
CA TYR A 723 36.45 -8.31 41.58
C TYR A 723 36.79 -9.74 42.07
N TRP A 724 37.02 -10.69 41.15
CA TRP A 724 37.45 -12.05 41.46
C TRP A 724 38.98 -12.24 41.56
N GLY A 725 39.78 -11.18 41.43
CA GLY A 725 41.24 -11.24 41.49
C GLY A 725 41.87 -11.94 40.28
N LEU A 726 41.22 -11.89 39.12
CA LEU A 726 41.64 -12.48 37.86
C LEU A 726 42.24 -11.41 36.94
N PRO A 727 43.19 -11.76 36.03
CA PRO A 727 43.69 -10.82 35.05
C PRO A 727 42.58 -10.38 34.07
N PRO A 728 42.64 -9.13 33.56
CA PRO A 728 41.74 -8.66 32.53
C PRO A 728 41.98 -9.42 31.20
N ALA A 729 40.95 -9.47 30.36
CA ALA A 729 41.00 -10.05 29.03
C ALA A 729 40.65 -9.01 27.95
N THR A 730 41.31 -9.10 26.80
CA THR A 730 41.02 -8.27 25.61
C THR A 730 39.95 -8.88 24.72
N ASP A 731 39.83 -10.21 24.73
CA ASP A 731 39.05 -10.98 23.77
C ASP A 731 37.85 -11.62 24.46
N ALA A 732 36.66 -11.53 23.86
CA ALA A 732 35.45 -12.23 24.33
C ALA A 732 35.43 -13.74 23.96
N SER A 733 36.58 -14.35 23.70
CA SER A 733 36.69 -15.76 23.29
C SER A 733 36.30 -16.75 24.40
N ASP A 734 36.37 -16.32 25.66
CA ASP A 734 35.93 -17.05 26.86
C ASP A 734 34.41 -16.87 27.11
N ASN A 735 33.60 -17.29 26.13
CA ASN A 735 32.12 -17.21 26.12
C ASN A 735 31.40 -18.00 27.25
N ASN A 736 32.14 -18.56 28.22
CA ASN A 736 31.62 -19.33 29.34
C ASN A 736 32.17 -18.82 30.70
N PHE A 737 32.53 -17.54 30.77
CA PHE A 737 33.03 -16.90 31.99
C PHE A 737 31.91 -16.55 33.00
N TRP A 738 30.73 -16.17 32.52
CA TRP A 738 29.57 -15.77 33.32
C TRP A 738 28.28 -16.30 32.69
N ALA A 739 27.32 -16.75 33.51
CA ALA A 739 25.99 -17.13 33.03
C ALA A 739 24.88 -16.81 34.03
N ASN A 740 23.74 -16.41 33.47
CA ASN A 740 22.51 -16.04 34.17
C ASN A 740 21.48 -17.19 34.06
N TYR A 741 20.83 -17.57 35.15
CA TYR A 741 19.84 -18.66 35.20
C TYR A 741 18.60 -18.28 36.01
N VAL A 742 17.40 -18.52 35.45
CA VAL A 742 16.12 -18.40 36.15
C VAL A 742 15.79 -19.73 36.82
N LEU A 743 15.55 -19.73 38.12
CA LEU A 743 15.29 -20.90 38.96
C LEU A 743 13.87 -20.82 39.56
N MET A 744 13.14 -21.92 39.47
CA MET A 744 11.80 -22.07 40.07
C MET A 744 11.93 -22.58 41.52
N THR A 745 12.29 -21.69 42.45
CA THR A 745 12.50 -22.02 43.87
C THR A 745 12.42 -20.76 44.74
N THR A 746 12.42 -20.92 46.06
CA THR A 746 12.34 -19.79 47.00
C THR A 746 13.72 -19.15 47.26
N PRO A 747 13.80 -17.82 47.45
CA PRO A 747 15.07 -17.11 47.73
C PRO A 747 15.87 -17.71 48.89
N GLU A 748 15.21 -18.19 49.93
CA GLU A 748 15.81 -18.72 51.15
C GLU A 748 16.63 -19.99 50.88
N LYS A 749 16.12 -20.88 50.01
CA LYS A 749 16.84 -22.09 49.58
C LYS A 749 18.09 -21.73 48.79
N VAL A 750 17.99 -20.75 47.89
CA VAL A 750 19.14 -20.27 47.12
C VAL A 750 20.20 -19.68 48.05
N ARG A 751 19.81 -18.77 48.96
CA ARG A 751 20.72 -18.17 49.95
C ARG A 751 21.45 -19.21 50.81
N GLU A 752 20.80 -20.34 51.13
CA GLU A 752 21.46 -21.44 51.84
C GLU A 752 22.53 -22.13 50.99
N CYS A 753 22.24 -22.45 49.73
CA CYS A 753 23.22 -23.05 48.81
C CYS A 753 24.39 -22.11 48.49
N LEU A 754 24.15 -20.80 48.33
CA LEU A 754 25.18 -19.81 47.99
C LEU A 754 26.25 -19.61 49.06
N LYS A 755 26.03 -20.04 50.31
CA LYS A 755 27.05 -19.98 51.39
C LYS A 755 28.37 -20.67 51.03
N ASN A 756 28.32 -21.64 50.10
CA ASN A 756 29.47 -22.43 49.68
C ASN A 756 30.02 -22.04 48.29
N GLU A 757 29.43 -21.03 47.62
CA GLU A 757 29.67 -20.72 46.20
C GLU A 757 29.90 -19.21 46.01
N SER A 758 31.06 -18.72 46.44
CA SER A 758 31.41 -17.27 46.50
C SER A 758 31.47 -16.53 45.15
N ARG A 759 31.31 -17.23 44.03
CA ARG A 759 31.24 -16.70 42.66
C ARG A 759 29.85 -16.79 42.03
N VAL A 760 28.81 -17.06 42.83
CA VAL A 760 27.41 -17.06 42.39
C VAL A 760 26.60 -16.13 43.28
N TYR A 761 25.77 -15.30 42.65
CA TYR A 761 24.97 -14.28 43.29
C TYR A 761 23.49 -14.54 43.03
N LEU A 762 22.65 -14.39 44.05
CA LEU A 762 21.20 -14.23 43.87
C LEU A 762 20.97 -12.78 43.48
N THR A 763 20.78 -12.52 42.18
CA THR A 763 20.76 -11.17 41.60
C THR A 763 19.35 -10.58 41.56
N GLN A 764 18.33 -11.38 41.22
CA GLN A 764 16.94 -10.93 41.22
C GLN A 764 16.03 -11.93 41.91
N ILE A 765 15.02 -11.41 42.60
CA ILE A 765 13.84 -12.14 43.08
C ILE A 765 12.67 -11.59 42.28
N ASN A 766 12.09 -12.42 41.42
CA ASN A 766 11.03 -12.04 40.49
C ASN A 766 9.65 -12.26 41.13
N THR A 767 9.50 -13.39 41.82
CA THR A 767 8.31 -13.76 42.61
C THR A 767 8.77 -14.55 43.85
N PRO A 768 7.89 -14.90 44.81
CA PRO A 768 8.26 -15.78 45.92
C PRO A 768 8.79 -17.17 45.52
N GLU A 769 8.54 -17.61 44.28
CA GLU A 769 8.88 -18.94 43.75
C GLU A 769 9.69 -18.89 42.44
N GLU A 770 10.14 -17.70 42.03
CA GLU A 770 10.92 -17.48 40.80
C GLU A 770 12.02 -16.46 41.07
N VAL A 771 13.28 -16.87 40.87
CA VAL A 771 14.48 -16.11 41.20
C VAL A 771 15.53 -16.25 40.10
N LEU A 772 16.49 -15.33 40.03
CA LEU A 772 17.61 -15.38 39.08
C LEU A 772 18.94 -15.46 39.85
N ILE A 773 19.79 -16.42 39.45
CA ILE A 773 21.19 -16.48 39.88
C ILE A 773 22.14 -16.17 38.72
N ALA A 774 23.26 -15.54 39.03
CA ALA A 774 24.28 -15.15 38.07
C ALA A 774 25.68 -15.42 38.62
N GLY A 775 26.63 -15.82 37.78
CA GLY A 775 28.00 -16.12 38.23
C GLY A 775 28.79 -17.05 37.33
N GLU A 776 29.86 -17.62 37.90
CA GLU A 776 30.70 -18.64 37.23
C GLU A 776 29.82 -19.84 36.80
N PRO A 777 29.72 -20.19 35.51
CA PRO A 777 28.72 -21.18 35.05
C PRO A 777 28.86 -22.55 35.71
N ALA A 778 30.10 -22.99 35.95
CA ALA A 778 30.37 -24.25 36.65
C ALA A 778 29.90 -24.23 38.12
N ALA A 779 29.86 -23.07 38.77
CA ALA A 779 29.33 -22.87 40.11
C ALA A 779 27.80 -22.76 40.10
N CYS A 780 27.22 -22.02 39.15
CA CYS A 780 25.77 -21.97 38.95
C CYS A 780 25.18 -23.37 38.75
N GLN A 781 25.83 -24.24 37.99
CA GLN A 781 25.42 -25.64 37.81
C GLN A 781 25.50 -26.48 39.10
N ARG A 782 26.46 -26.21 40.00
CA ARG A 782 26.52 -26.85 41.33
C ARG A 782 25.35 -26.40 42.21
N VAL A 783 25.02 -25.10 42.20
CA VAL A 783 23.86 -24.54 42.92
C VAL A 783 22.55 -25.14 42.41
N ILE A 784 22.33 -25.18 41.09
CA ILE A 784 21.14 -25.78 40.46
C ILE A 784 21.00 -27.26 40.84
N LYS A 785 22.11 -28.02 40.75
CA LYS A 785 22.13 -29.44 41.11
C LYS A 785 21.86 -29.69 42.61
N ALA A 786 22.34 -28.81 43.49
CA ALA A 786 22.09 -28.91 44.93
C ALA A 786 20.64 -28.56 45.31
N LEU A 787 20.01 -27.63 44.58
CA LEU A 787 18.62 -27.23 44.79
C LEU A 787 17.62 -28.24 44.20
N GLY A 788 17.99 -28.96 43.14
CA GLY A 788 17.12 -29.94 42.46
C GLY A 788 15.87 -29.33 41.81
N CYS A 789 15.88 -28.01 41.57
CA CYS A 789 14.75 -27.27 41.01
C CYS A 789 14.83 -27.16 39.48
N ASN A 790 13.69 -26.86 38.84
CA ASN A 790 13.68 -26.45 37.43
C ASN A 790 14.50 -25.16 37.28
N ALA A 791 15.43 -25.14 36.34
CA ALA A 791 16.29 -24.01 36.04
C ALA A 791 16.44 -23.85 34.52
N PHE A 792 16.45 -22.61 34.05
CA PHE A 792 16.53 -22.25 32.64
C PHE A 792 17.63 -21.19 32.44
N PRO A 793 18.47 -21.27 31.40
CA PRO A 793 19.39 -20.18 31.08
C PRO A 793 18.58 -18.94 30.68
N ALA A 794 19.00 -17.77 31.17
CA ALA A 794 18.46 -16.50 30.69
C ALA A 794 19.08 -16.16 29.32
N PRO A 795 18.36 -15.46 28.42
CA PRO A 795 18.84 -15.16 27.07
C PRO A 795 19.82 -13.96 27.01
N PHE A 796 20.34 -13.53 28.15
CA PHE A 796 21.24 -12.39 28.31
C PHE A 796 22.31 -12.71 29.37
N ASP A 797 23.55 -12.25 29.18
CA ASP A 797 24.67 -12.56 30.08
C ASP A 797 25.24 -11.34 30.84
N HIS A 798 24.56 -10.18 30.75
CA HIS A 798 24.95 -8.95 31.43
C HIS A 798 25.19 -9.15 32.92
N VAL A 799 26.27 -8.58 33.42
CA VAL A 799 26.55 -8.50 34.85
C VAL A 799 25.77 -7.32 35.43
N ILE A 800 24.76 -7.61 36.25
CA ILE A 800 23.94 -6.62 36.97
C ILE A 800 23.41 -7.22 38.28
N HIS A 801 23.04 -6.36 39.23
CA HIS A 801 22.43 -6.69 40.53
C HIS A 801 23.30 -7.57 41.45
N CYS A 802 24.63 -7.47 41.32
CA CYS A 802 25.60 -8.18 42.15
C CYS A 802 26.68 -7.24 42.71
N GLU A 803 27.37 -7.66 43.78
CA GLU A 803 28.37 -6.82 44.45
C GLU A 803 29.61 -6.51 43.58
N ALA A 804 29.87 -7.32 42.55
CA ALA A 804 30.94 -7.08 41.58
C ALA A 804 30.74 -5.80 40.76
N MET A 805 29.54 -5.20 40.76
CA MET A 805 29.25 -3.92 40.09
C MET A 805 29.69 -2.69 40.90
N ARG A 806 30.10 -2.86 42.16
CA ARG A 806 30.52 -1.73 43.01
C ARG A 806 31.78 -1.02 42.51
N SER A 807 32.62 -1.68 41.72
CA SER A 807 33.76 -1.02 41.04
C SER A 807 33.28 0.01 40.00
N GLU A 808 32.17 -0.27 39.31
CA GLU A 808 31.64 0.60 38.25
C GLU A 808 30.66 1.65 38.77
N TYR A 809 30.37 1.66 40.07
CA TYR A 809 29.33 2.52 40.68
C TYR A 809 29.48 4.01 40.31
N ALA A 810 30.71 4.52 40.27
CA ALA A 810 30.97 5.92 39.91
C ALA A 810 30.65 6.24 38.43
N GLU A 811 30.91 5.29 37.52
CA GLU A 811 30.56 5.42 36.10
C GLU A 811 29.05 5.26 35.91
N LEU A 812 28.42 4.33 36.63
CA LEU A 812 26.95 4.16 36.66
C LEU A 812 26.22 5.41 37.15
N VAL A 813 26.74 6.11 38.17
CA VAL A 813 26.21 7.43 38.57
C VAL A 813 26.39 8.42 37.42
N LYS A 814 27.62 8.63 36.95
CA LYS A 814 27.97 9.57 35.88
C LYS A 814 27.10 9.41 34.61
N LEU A 815 26.77 8.19 34.21
CA LEU A 815 25.91 7.92 33.05
C LEU A 815 24.43 8.27 33.27
N ASN A 816 23.95 8.24 34.52
CA ASN A 816 22.56 8.53 34.86
C ASN A 816 22.34 9.95 35.41
N THR A 817 23.40 10.75 35.61
CA THR A 817 23.34 12.18 35.98
C THR A 817 22.91 13.04 34.78
N LEU A 818 21.66 12.86 34.35
CA LEU A 818 21.04 13.60 33.24
C LEU A 818 20.14 14.74 33.76
N PRO A 819 19.88 15.81 32.99
CA PRO A 819 18.96 16.86 33.39
C PRO A 819 17.56 16.31 33.70
N THR A 820 17.08 16.55 34.92
CA THR A 820 15.75 16.11 35.38
C THR A 820 14.77 17.27 35.46
N GLN A 821 13.49 16.97 35.23
CA GLN A 821 12.36 17.86 35.55
C GLN A 821 11.33 17.15 36.43
N ASP A 822 10.68 17.89 37.32
CA ASP A 822 9.59 17.38 38.15
C ASP A 822 8.34 17.09 37.30
N ILE A 823 7.67 15.96 37.57
CA ILE A 823 6.42 15.55 36.91
C ILE A 823 5.27 15.59 37.93
N PRO A 824 4.46 16.67 37.97
CA PRO A 824 3.45 16.86 39.01
C PRO A 824 2.40 15.75 39.05
N GLY A 825 2.01 15.34 40.26
CA GLY A 825 0.97 14.33 40.50
C GLY A 825 1.43 12.87 40.41
N ILE A 826 2.63 12.61 39.90
CA ILE A 826 3.18 11.25 39.76
C ILE A 826 4.25 10.99 40.83
N THR A 827 4.15 9.86 41.53
CA THR A 827 5.12 9.41 42.55
C THR A 827 5.98 8.27 42.00
N PHE A 828 7.29 8.49 41.95
CA PHE A 828 8.28 7.55 41.38
C PHE A 828 8.92 6.72 42.50
N TYR A 829 8.98 5.40 42.34
CA TYR A 829 9.70 4.51 43.28
C TYR A 829 11.05 4.09 42.72
N SER A 830 12.03 4.05 43.62
CA SER A 830 13.30 3.36 43.41
C SER A 830 13.16 1.87 43.75
N ALA A 831 13.59 1.00 42.84
CA ALA A 831 13.77 -0.43 43.09
C ALA A 831 15.02 -0.71 43.95
N ALA A 832 15.94 0.25 44.06
CA ALA A 832 17.07 0.19 44.98
C ALA A 832 16.66 0.48 46.44
N GLY A 833 15.83 1.52 46.62
CA GLY A 833 15.37 1.99 47.93
C GLY A 833 14.08 1.32 48.42
N TYR A 834 13.30 0.70 47.53
CA TYR A 834 11.97 0.14 47.78
C TYR A 834 11.00 1.19 48.39
N LYS A 835 11.09 2.43 47.89
CA LYS A 835 10.39 3.62 48.42
C LYS A 835 10.31 4.73 47.36
N PRO A 836 9.45 5.75 47.55
CA PRO A 836 9.45 6.95 46.71
C PRO A 836 10.80 7.70 46.71
N ILE A 837 11.12 8.34 45.59
CA ILE A 837 12.29 9.21 45.40
C ILE A 837 11.89 10.59 44.86
N SER A 838 12.75 11.59 45.09
CA SER A 838 12.65 12.91 44.44
C SER A 838 13.36 12.90 43.08
N LEU A 839 12.83 13.67 42.13
CA LEU A 839 13.34 13.76 40.76
C LEU A 839 14.54 14.71 40.62
N ASN A 840 15.44 14.69 41.61
CA ASN A 840 16.73 15.37 41.52
C ASN A 840 17.73 14.47 40.79
N SER A 841 18.45 15.02 39.80
CA SER A 841 19.41 14.28 38.95
C SER A 841 20.37 13.39 39.73
N GLU A 842 21.02 13.91 40.79
CA GLU A 842 21.94 13.11 41.62
C GLU A 842 21.23 11.98 42.37
N VAL A 843 20.02 12.24 42.90
CA VAL A 843 19.22 11.22 43.61
C VAL A 843 18.76 10.11 42.68
N VAL A 844 18.38 10.44 41.44
CA VAL A 844 18.02 9.48 40.38
C VAL A 844 19.25 8.67 39.96
N ALA A 845 20.38 9.33 39.69
CA ALA A 845 21.62 8.67 39.30
C ALA A 845 22.13 7.69 40.36
N HIS A 846 22.14 8.10 41.64
CA HIS A 846 22.51 7.24 42.76
C HIS A 846 21.48 6.14 43.01
N SER A 847 20.18 6.36 42.76
CA SER A 847 19.15 5.30 42.80
C SER A 847 19.48 4.18 41.82
N ILE A 848 19.63 4.52 40.54
CA ILE A 848 19.83 3.55 39.46
C ILE A 848 21.18 2.81 39.66
N ALA A 849 22.27 3.54 39.95
CA ALA A 849 23.58 2.95 40.22
C ALA A 849 23.55 2.00 41.44
N THR A 850 22.84 2.35 42.52
CA THR A 850 22.66 1.46 43.68
C THR A 850 21.84 0.23 43.32
N GLY A 851 20.75 0.41 42.57
CA GLY A 851 19.87 -0.67 42.15
C GLY A 851 20.60 -1.72 41.31
N LEU A 852 21.39 -1.28 40.34
CA LEU A 852 22.23 -2.15 39.50
C LEU A 852 23.41 -2.78 40.26
N SER A 853 23.75 -2.29 41.45
CA SER A 853 24.86 -2.78 42.29
C SER A 853 24.46 -3.69 43.46
N GLN A 854 23.19 -4.12 43.52
CA GLN A 854 22.67 -4.97 44.60
C GLN A 854 21.52 -5.89 44.13
N GLN A 855 21.20 -6.89 44.95
CA GLN A 855 20.05 -7.78 44.76
C GLN A 855 18.73 -7.00 44.61
N LEU A 856 18.00 -7.27 43.53
CA LEU A 856 16.67 -6.73 43.26
C LEU A 856 15.59 -7.63 43.90
N ASP A 857 14.73 -7.06 44.74
CA ASP A 857 13.58 -7.72 45.37
C ASP A 857 12.26 -7.16 44.82
N PHE A 858 11.81 -7.71 43.69
CA PHE A 858 10.58 -7.25 43.04
C PHE A 858 9.32 -7.51 43.90
N PRO A 859 9.18 -8.65 44.61
CA PRO A 859 8.13 -8.83 45.61
C PRO A 859 8.06 -7.70 46.64
N ARG A 860 9.19 -7.24 47.17
CA ARG A 860 9.25 -6.12 48.13
C ARG A 860 8.79 -4.81 47.51
N LEU A 861 9.23 -4.51 46.28
CA LEU A 861 8.82 -3.30 45.55
C LEU A 861 7.30 -3.28 45.30
N VAL A 862 6.78 -4.36 44.70
CA VAL A 862 5.35 -4.49 44.36
C VAL A 862 4.47 -4.47 45.61
N ASN A 863 4.88 -5.14 46.70
CA ASN A 863 4.13 -5.08 47.96
C ASN A 863 4.17 -3.70 48.62
N ARG A 864 5.25 -2.91 48.44
CA ARG A 864 5.28 -1.51 48.89
C ARG A 864 4.28 -0.66 48.11
N VAL A 865 4.32 -0.73 46.78
CA VAL A 865 3.44 0.06 45.90
C VAL A 865 1.97 -0.32 46.13
N TYR A 866 1.67 -1.60 46.35
CA TYR A 866 0.33 -2.06 46.75
C TYR A 866 -0.12 -1.49 48.10
N ALA A 867 0.78 -1.44 49.10
CA ALA A 867 0.48 -0.87 50.41
C ALA A 867 0.21 0.65 50.38
N ASP A 868 0.70 1.36 49.36
CA ASP A 868 0.43 2.78 49.11
C ASP A 868 -0.84 3.04 48.27
N GLY A 869 -1.71 2.02 48.09
CA GLY A 869 -3.07 2.17 47.55
C GLY A 869 -3.28 1.66 46.11
N VAL A 870 -2.25 1.09 45.49
CA VAL A 870 -2.34 0.59 44.11
C VAL A 870 -2.96 -0.81 44.05
N LYS A 871 -4.05 -0.95 43.30
CA LYS A 871 -4.58 -2.26 42.88
C LYS A 871 -4.57 -2.44 41.35
N ILE A 872 -4.26 -1.41 40.57
CA ILE A 872 -4.30 -1.45 39.10
C ILE A 872 -2.89 -1.24 38.55
N PHE A 873 -2.31 -2.28 37.97
CA PHE A 873 -0.94 -2.26 37.44
C PHE A 873 -0.96 -2.37 35.91
N VAL A 874 -0.38 -1.38 35.23
CA VAL A 874 -0.26 -1.34 33.76
C VAL A 874 1.20 -1.51 33.37
N GLU A 875 1.53 -2.61 32.68
CA GLU A 875 2.87 -2.83 32.13
C GLU A 875 3.02 -2.04 30.83
N ALA A 876 3.82 -0.98 30.90
CA ALA A 876 3.96 0.03 29.88
C ALA A 876 5.31 -0.09 29.16
N GLY A 877 5.54 -1.25 28.54
CA GLY A 877 6.75 -1.51 27.76
C GLY A 877 6.73 -2.90 27.11
N ALA A 878 7.91 -3.40 26.71
CA ALA A 878 8.06 -4.64 25.97
C ALA A 878 7.60 -5.91 26.74
N GLY A 879 6.85 -6.78 26.06
CA GLY A 879 6.46 -8.09 26.57
C GLY A 879 5.19 -8.06 27.43
N GLY A 880 5.22 -8.74 28.57
CA GLY A 880 4.07 -8.94 29.47
C GLY A 880 4.46 -9.69 30.74
N VAL A 881 5.70 -9.48 31.19
CA VAL A 881 6.41 -10.31 32.16
C VAL A 881 6.19 -9.78 33.57
N CYS A 882 6.23 -8.45 33.75
CA CYS A 882 5.96 -7.80 35.03
C CYS A 882 4.50 -8.00 35.44
N SER A 883 3.56 -8.02 34.49
CA SER A 883 2.16 -8.38 34.71
C SER A 883 2.00 -9.78 35.29
N ARG A 884 2.77 -10.76 34.77
CA ARG A 884 2.80 -12.14 35.29
C ARG A 884 3.39 -12.18 36.70
N TRP A 885 4.49 -11.47 36.94
CA TRP A 885 5.15 -11.42 38.24
C TRP A 885 4.29 -10.74 39.31
N VAL A 886 3.75 -9.55 39.02
CA VAL A 886 2.82 -8.83 39.92
C VAL A 886 1.61 -9.69 40.26
N SER A 887 1.02 -10.38 39.27
CA SER A 887 -0.08 -11.33 39.49
C SER A 887 0.26 -12.45 40.49
N LYS A 888 1.50 -12.93 40.46
CA LYS A 888 1.99 -13.99 41.36
C LYS A 888 2.46 -13.46 42.73
N ILE A 889 3.00 -12.24 42.78
CA ILE A 889 3.38 -11.56 44.03
C ILE A 889 2.14 -11.19 44.87
N LEU A 890 1.06 -10.79 44.21
CA LEU A 890 -0.20 -10.38 44.82
C LEU A 890 -1.26 -11.49 44.75
N GLU A 891 -0.85 -12.75 44.61
CA GLU A 891 -1.74 -13.91 44.62
C GLU A 891 -2.58 -13.94 45.92
N GLY A 892 -3.90 -14.07 45.78
CA GLY A 892 -4.85 -13.99 46.90
C GLY A 892 -5.19 -12.57 47.38
N LYS A 893 -4.59 -11.51 46.81
CA LYS A 893 -4.95 -10.10 47.06
C LYS A 893 -5.78 -9.53 45.90
N GLU A 894 -6.62 -8.55 46.21
CA GLU A 894 -7.48 -7.91 45.21
C GLU A 894 -6.68 -6.90 44.36
N HIS A 895 -6.45 -7.24 43.09
CA HIS A 895 -5.71 -6.41 42.15
C HIS A 895 -6.01 -6.83 40.69
N ILE A 896 -5.58 -6.01 39.73
CA ILE A 896 -5.48 -6.39 38.31
C ILE A 896 -4.13 -5.99 37.71
N THR A 897 -3.68 -6.78 36.74
CA THR A 897 -2.58 -6.43 35.83
C THR A 897 -3.09 -6.30 34.40
N VAL A 898 -2.47 -5.41 33.63
CA VAL A 898 -2.80 -5.10 32.22
C VAL A 898 -1.49 -4.93 31.46
N SER A 899 -1.29 -5.63 30.34
CA SER A 899 -0.13 -5.45 29.46
C SER A 899 -0.56 -4.74 28.18
N LEU A 900 0.20 -3.73 27.75
CA LEU A 900 -0.09 -2.93 26.56
C LEU A 900 0.55 -3.49 25.28
N ASN A 901 1.61 -4.29 25.44
CA ASN A 901 2.28 -5.02 24.38
C ASN A 901 2.21 -6.54 24.67
N ARG A 902 2.56 -7.37 23.68
CA ARG A 902 2.91 -8.78 23.85
C ARG A 902 3.66 -9.29 22.61
N ARG A 903 4.82 -9.94 22.80
CA ARG A 903 5.54 -10.64 21.71
C ARG A 903 4.61 -11.60 20.96
N GLY A 904 4.62 -11.53 19.63
CA GLY A 904 3.79 -12.37 18.76
C GLY A 904 2.32 -11.94 18.66
N MET A 905 1.97 -10.72 19.07
CA MET A 905 0.66 -10.11 18.83
C MET A 905 0.81 -8.69 18.29
N ASP A 906 -0.07 -8.31 17.35
CA ASP A 906 -0.23 -6.93 16.89
C ASP A 906 -0.51 -5.97 18.06
N ASP A 907 -0.05 -4.72 17.92
CA ASP A 907 -0.27 -3.67 18.92
C ASP A 907 -1.78 -3.37 19.06
N HIS A 908 -2.52 -3.23 17.96
CA HIS A 908 -3.96 -2.88 17.97
C HIS A 908 -4.85 -3.78 18.86
N PRO A 909 -4.95 -5.11 18.64
CA PRO A 909 -5.77 -5.97 19.48
C PRO A 909 -5.23 -6.09 20.91
N THR A 910 -3.95 -5.80 21.16
CA THR A 910 -3.39 -5.79 22.51
C THR A 910 -3.83 -4.54 23.28
N ILE A 911 -3.76 -3.37 22.66
CA ILE A 911 -4.25 -2.09 23.20
C ILE A 911 -5.77 -2.14 23.43
N VAL A 912 -6.56 -2.61 22.46
CA VAL A 912 -8.03 -2.72 22.61
C VAL A 912 -8.41 -3.70 23.74
N LYS A 913 -7.65 -4.80 23.93
CA LYS A 913 -7.82 -5.71 25.08
C LYS A 913 -7.49 -5.05 26.43
N ALA A 914 -6.44 -4.24 26.48
CA ALA A 914 -6.08 -3.49 27.68
C ALA A 914 -7.18 -2.50 28.07
N LEU A 915 -7.67 -1.73 27.08
CA LEU A 915 -8.75 -0.76 27.24
C LEU A 915 -10.06 -1.43 27.66
N ALA A 916 -10.44 -2.56 27.05
CA ALA A 916 -11.61 -3.34 27.44
C ALA A 916 -11.59 -3.72 28.94
N LYS A 917 -10.45 -4.20 29.43
CA LYS A 917 -10.26 -4.57 30.85
C LYS A 917 -10.30 -3.36 31.79
N LEU A 918 -9.58 -2.28 31.45
CA LEU A 918 -9.54 -1.05 32.25
C LEU A 918 -10.94 -0.39 32.34
N LEU A 919 -11.67 -0.36 31.23
CA LEU A 919 -13.00 0.23 31.14
C LEU A 919 -14.04 -0.55 31.95
N SER A 920 -14.00 -1.89 31.93
CA SER A 920 -14.85 -2.71 32.79
C SER A 920 -14.55 -2.52 34.28
N HIS A 921 -13.29 -2.23 34.63
CA HIS A 921 -12.91 -1.81 35.98
C HIS A 921 -13.24 -0.34 36.30
N ARG A 922 -13.89 0.38 35.38
CA ARG A 922 -14.30 1.79 35.52
C ARG A 922 -13.15 2.75 35.83
N VAL A 923 -11.97 2.46 35.27
CA VAL A 923 -10.82 3.38 35.25
C VAL A 923 -11.14 4.57 34.35
N GLU A 924 -10.74 5.78 34.75
CA GLU A 924 -10.87 6.99 33.94
C GLU A 924 -9.94 6.90 32.72
N LEU A 925 -10.53 6.93 31.52
CA LEU A 925 -9.84 6.79 30.24
C LEU A 925 -10.74 7.30 29.10
N ASP A 926 -10.14 7.72 27.99
CA ASP A 926 -10.87 8.09 26.77
C ASP A 926 -10.62 7.09 25.64
N ILE A 927 -11.70 6.49 25.13
CA ILE A 927 -11.70 5.56 23.97
C ILE A 927 -12.24 6.22 22.70
N SER A 928 -12.49 7.53 22.68
CA SER A 928 -13.04 8.27 21.54
C SER A 928 -12.29 8.00 20.22
N SER A 929 -10.97 7.85 20.27
CA SER A 929 -10.11 7.57 19.10
C SER A 929 -10.33 6.20 18.45
N LEU A 930 -11.08 5.28 19.06
CA LEU A 930 -11.46 4.00 18.44
C LEU A 930 -12.70 4.10 17.54
N TYR A 931 -13.35 5.27 17.47
CA TYR A 931 -14.64 5.46 16.81
C TYR A 931 -14.61 6.62 15.82
N ASP A 932 -15.41 6.54 14.76
CA ASP A 932 -15.64 7.68 13.87
C ASP A 932 -16.82 8.48 14.43
N LEU A 933 -16.56 9.74 14.77
CA LEU A 933 -17.54 10.67 15.37
C LEU A 933 -18.04 11.72 14.39
N THR A 934 -17.67 11.61 13.10
CA THR A 934 -18.24 12.46 12.06
C THR A 934 -19.74 12.22 11.94
N GLN A 935 -20.53 13.29 11.84
CA GLN A 935 -21.96 13.17 11.57
C GLN A 935 -22.15 12.87 10.08
N GLU A 936 -22.90 11.83 9.74
CA GLU A 936 -23.28 11.52 8.35
C GLU A 936 -24.27 12.56 7.80
N THR A 937 -23.77 13.77 7.52
CA THR A 937 -24.42 14.71 6.60
C THR A 937 -24.21 14.26 5.16
N GLU A 938 -24.78 13.10 4.82
CA GLU A 938 -25.44 12.85 3.53
C GLU A 938 -25.96 11.40 3.46
N LYS A 939 -27.28 11.25 3.36
CA LYS A 939 -27.85 9.99 2.86
C LYS A 939 -27.57 9.91 1.36
N LYS A 940 -26.52 9.16 0.96
CA LYS A 940 -26.30 8.79 -0.45
C LYS A 940 -27.63 8.34 -1.06
N ASN A 941 -28.10 9.07 -2.05
CA ASN A 941 -29.50 9.03 -2.45
C ASN A 941 -29.74 7.83 -3.38
N LYS A 942 -29.95 6.64 -2.80
CA LYS A 942 -30.00 5.32 -3.48
C LYS A 942 -30.94 5.23 -4.71
N LEU A 943 -31.76 6.24 -4.97
CA LEU A 943 -32.61 6.38 -6.17
C LEU A 943 -31.83 6.79 -7.44
N THR A 944 -30.77 7.61 -7.32
CA THR A 944 -29.99 8.12 -8.47
C THR A 944 -28.78 7.25 -8.81
N GLN A 945 -28.34 6.41 -7.86
CA GLN A 945 -27.29 5.43 -8.11
C GLN A 945 -27.77 4.33 -9.07
N ARG A 946 -26.88 3.89 -9.96
CA ARG A 946 -27.00 2.69 -10.79
C ARG A 946 -25.77 1.82 -10.57
N ASN A 947 -25.90 0.51 -10.76
CA ASN A 947 -24.81 -0.43 -10.58
C ASN A 947 -24.40 -0.97 -11.95
N ILE A 948 -23.13 -0.81 -12.30
CA ILE A 948 -22.57 -1.21 -13.59
C ILE A 948 -21.89 -2.56 -13.39
N THR A 949 -22.57 -3.63 -13.79
CA THR A 949 -22.05 -5.01 -13.74
C THR A 949 -21.19 -5.28 -14.97
N LEU A 950 -20.02 -5.89 -14.80
CA LEU A 950 -19.12 -6.22 -15.91
C LEU A 950 -19.42 -7.61 -16.50
N GLY A 951 -19.58 -7.67 -17.82
CA GLY A 951 -19.90 -8.89 -18.58
C GLY A 951 -21.35 -8.94 -19.02
N GLY A 952 -21.96 -10.14 -19.07
CA GLY A 952 -23.34 -10.31 -19.52
C GLY A 952 -23.88 -11.74 -19.46
N LYS A 953 -24.98 -11.96 -20.17
CA LYS A 953 -25.62 -13.29 -20.28
C LYS A 953 -24.73 -14.26 -21.07
N SER A 954 -24.87 -15.56 -20.79
CA SER A 954 -24.16 -16.58 -21.58
C SER A 954 -24.61 -16.55 -23.04
N ILE A 955 -23.66 -16.35 -23.96
CA ILE A 955 -23.90 -16.35 -25.42
C ILE A 955 -24.54 -17.67 -25.83
N THR A 956 -23.92 -18.78 -25.42
CA THR A 956 -24.40 -20.14 -25.74
C THR A 956 -25.81 -20.38 -25.18
N ALA A 957 -26.07 -19.99 -23.93
CA ALA A 957 -27.38 -20.21 -23.31
C ALA A 957 -28.47 -19.31 -23.91
N THR A 958 -28.12 -18.11 -24.37
CA THR A 958 -29.05 -17.18 -25.03
C THR A 958 -29.44 -17.68 -26.41
N ILE A 959 -28.49 -18.14 -27.23
CA ILE A 959 -28.77 -18.77 -28.54
C ILE A 959 -29.62 -20.03 -28.34
N LEU A 960 -29.24 -20.89 -27.39
CA LEU A 960 -29.84 -22.20 -27.16
C LEU A 960 -30.97 -22.21 -26.13
N SER A 961 -31.68 -21.10 -25.95
CA SER A 961 -32.86 -21.00 -25.08
C SER A 961 -33.97 -21.95 -25.56
N GLU A 962 -34.88 -22.36 -24.66
CA GLU A 962 -35.99 -23.24 -25.02
C GLU A 962 -36.94 -22.61 -26.05
N GLU A 963 -37.16 -21.30 -25.94
CA GLU A 963 -37.93 -20.50 -26.91
C GLU A 963 -37.29 -20.55 -28.30
N ASN A 964 -35.97 -20.34 -28.39
CA ASN A 964 -35.22 -20.42 -29.65
C ASN A 964 -35.18 -21.86 -30.20
N ARG A 965 -35.06 -22.88 -29.34
CA ARG A 965 -35.13 -24.29 -29.75
C ARG A 965 -36.46 -24.63 -30.42
N GLN A 966 -37.58 -24.12 -29.88
CA GLN A 966 -38.92 -24.30 -30.47
C GLN A 966 -39.05 -23.57 -31.82
N ILE A 967 -38.45 -22.39 -31.99
CA ILE A 967 -38.45 -21.62 -33.25
C ILE A 967 -37.78 -22.37 -34.42
N PHE A 968 -36.83 -23.27 -34.14
CA PHE A 968 -36.08 -24.06 -35.14
C PHE A 968 -36.41 -25.57 -35.14
N GLN A 969 -37.33 -26.03 -34.30
CA GLN A 969 -37.64 -27.46 -34.17
C GLN A 969 -38.24 -28.02 -35.48
N ASN A 970 -37.76 -29.19 -35.90
CA ASN A 970 -38.23 -29.93 -37.09
C ASN A 970 -38.09 -29.22 -38.46
N LEU A 971 -37.35 -28.10 -38.55
CA LEU A 971 -37.21 -27.33 -39.81
C LEU A 971 -36.03 -27.74 -40.69
N ALA A 972 -35.02 -28.43 -40.14
CA ALA A 972 -33.81 -28.79 -40.87
C ALA A 972 -33.98 -30.10 -41.66
N SER A 973 -34.15 -30.00 -42.98
CA SER A 973 -33.98 -31.14 -43.89
C SER A 973 -32.51 -31.33 -44.24
N LYS A 974 -31.86 -32.39 -43.73
CA LYS A 974 -30.55 -32.80 -44.25
C LYS A 974 -30.68 -33.20 -45.72
N THR A 975 -29.88 -32.57 -46.58
CA THR A 975 -29.86 -32.89 -48.01
C THR A 975 -29.33 -34.32 -48.22
N PRO A 976 -30.03 -35.21 -48.95
CA PRO A 976 -29.49 -36.52 -49.28
C PRO A 976 -28.28 -36.39 -50.21
N ASN A 977 -27.21 -37.15 -49.95
CA ASN A 977 -26.00 -37.19 -50.77
C ASN A 977 -26.32 -37.35 -52.26
N ASN A 978 -26.08 -36.30 -53.03
CA ASN A 978 -26.13 -36.33 -54.49
C ASN A 978 -24.73 -35.99 -55.01
N THR A 979 -23.94 -37.02 -55.29
CA THR A 979 -22.55 -36.88 -55.76
C THR A 979 -22.53 -36.30 -57.18
N ALA A 980 -22.49 -34.98 -57.28
CA ALA A 980 -22.16 -34.25 -58.49
C ALA A 980 -20.81 -33.54 -58.25
N THR A 981 -19.75 -34.03 -58.91
CA THR A 981 -18.43 -33.40 -58.87
C THR A 981 -18.47 -32.03 -59.56
N VAL A 982 -18.43 -30.96 -58.77
CA VAL A 982 -18.19 -29.59 -59.25
C VAL A 982 -16.74 -29.25 -58.92
N ASP A 983 -15.92 -29.08 -59.96
CA ASP A 983 -14.47 -28.91 -59.85
C ASP A 983 -14.13 -27.46 -59.50
N TYR A 984 -14.18 -27.13 -58.20
CA TYR A 984 -13.77 -25.83 -57.69
C TYR A 984 -12.24 -25.72 -57.66
N GLN A 985 -11.70 -25.00 -58.65
CA GLN A 985 -10.30 -24.62 -58.70
C GLN A 985 -9.89 -23.88 -57.41
N ARG A 986 -8.65 -24.13 -56.96
CA ARG A 986 -8.12 -23.61 -55.68
C ARG A 986 -8.18 -22.08 -55.60
N VAL A 987 -8.97 -21.57 -54.67
CA VAL A 987 -8.68 -20.29 -54.02
C VAL A 987 -7.71 -20.60 -52.87
N ASN A 988 -6.55 -19.93 -52.85
CA ASN A 988 -5.56 -20.16 -51.79
C ASN A 988 -6.07 -19.59 -50.44
N PRO A 989 -6.07 -20.38 -49.35
CA PRO A 989 -6.13 -19.80 -48.02
C PRO A 989 -4.80 -19.11 -47.73
N VAL A 990 -4.85 -17.83 -47.35
CA VAL A 990 -3.70 -17.07 -46.83
C VAL A 990 -4.02 -16.70 -45.38
N PHE A 991 -3.00 -16.71 -44.52
CA PHE A 991 -3.07 -16.53 -43.06
C PHE A 991 -3.68 -17.70 -42.26
N ASN A 992 -2.81 -18.68 -41.95
CA ASN A 992 -2.45 -18.96 -40.55
C ASN A 992 -1.21 -19.89 -40.47
N SER A 993 -0.02 -19.31 -40.27
CA SER A 993 1.22 -20.07 -39.99
C SER A 993 2.37 -19.18 -39.48
N LEU A 994 2.30 -18.74 -38.22
CA LEU A 994 3.46 -18.19 -37.50
C LEU A 994 3.47 -18.73 -36.06
N ASN A 995 4.03 -19.93 -35.85
CA ASN A 995 4.33 -20.44 -34.51
C ASN A 995 5.35 -21.61 -34.52
N THR A 996 6.64 -21.30 -34.67
CA THR A 996 7.81 -21.90 -33.97
C THR A 996 9.14 -21.33 -34.52
N PRO A 997 10.23 -21.30 -33.73
CA PRO A 997 11.46 -20.56 -34.07
C PRO A 997 12.44 -21.34 -34.95
N VAL A 998 13.26 -20.62 -35.73
CA VAL A 998 14.35 -21.18 -36.54
C VAL A 998 15.70 -20.66 -36.03
N VAL A 999 16.59 -21.59 -35.67
CA VAL A 999 17.98 -21.30 -35.27
C VAL A 999 18.82 -20.96 -36.52
N ILE A 1000 19.61 -19.88 -36.46
CA ILE A 1000 20.44 -19.43 -37.59
C ILE A 1000 21.93 -19.76 -37.38
N ALA A 1001 22.47 -20.57 -38.29
CA ALA A 1001 23.89 -20.71 -38.62
C ALA A 1001 23.97 -21.44 -40.01
N THR A 1002 24.75 -21.04 -41.03
CA THR A 1002 25.86 -20.07 -41.13
C THR A 1002 25.95 -19.39 -42.52
N ASN A 1003 26.27 -18.09 -42.53
CA ASN A 1003 27.11 -17.31 -43.47
C ASN A 1003 27.02 -17.42 -45.03
N ASN A 1004 27.09 -16.22 -45.64
CA ASN A 1004 27.64 -15.86 -46.98
C ASN A 1004 26.87 -16.34 -48.25
N GLN A 1005 26.74 -15.62 -49.37
CA GLN A 1005 26.92 -14.23 -49.87
C GLN A 1005 26.84 -14.34 -51.46
N PRO A 1006 26.77 -13.28 -52.29
CA PRO A 1006 25.57 -12.45 -52.59
C PRO A 1006 25.29 -12.28 -54.12
N VAL A 1007 24.31 -11.40 -54.49
CA VAL A 1007 24.06 -10.73 -55.83
C VAL A 1007 23.79 -11.60 -57.08
N ASP A 1008 23.20 -11.15 -58.21
CA ASP A 1008 22.59 -9.89 -58.75
C ASP A 1008 21.29 -10.29 -59.53
N ASP A 1009 20.17 -9.53 -59.62
CA ASP A 1009 19.86 -8.31 -60.40
C ASP A 1009 19.88 -8.47 -61.96
N ILE A 1010 18.72 -8.52 -62.66
CA ILE A 1010 17.86 -7.42 -63.22
C ILE A 1010 17.99 -7.28 -64.78
N LEU A 1011 17.15 -6.43 -65.43
CA LEU A 1011 17.11 -5.93 -66.85
C LEU A 1011 15.98 -6.54 -67.74
N LEU A 1012 15.27 -5.85 -68.67
CA LEU A 1012 15.12 -4.44 -69.15
C LEU A 1012 13.68 -4.23 -69.78
N PRO A 1013 13.26 -3.08 -70.37
CA PRO A 1013 11.86 -2.70 -70.68
C PRO A 1013 11.54 -2.69 -72.21
N THR A 1014 10.62 -1.95 -72.88
CA THR A 1014 10.01 -0.59 -72.71
C THR A 1014 8.88 -0.31 -73.72
N ASN A 1015 7.98 0.66 -73.43
CA ASN A 1015 7.15 1.48 -74.37
C ASN A 1015 6.03 0.76 -75.20
N GLN A 1016 4.94 1.38 -75.69
CA GLN A 1016 4.29 2.72 -75.55
C GLN A 1016 2.75 2.61 -75.87
N PRO A 1017 1.90 3.67 -75.88
CA PRO A 1017 0.43 3.57 -75.70
C PRO A 1017 -0.43 3.79 -76.98
N GLU A 1018 -1.77 3.61 -76.85
CA GLU A 1018 -2.78 4.65 -77.17
C GLU A 1018 -4.18 4.35 -76.57
N GLU A 1019 -5.16 5.23 -76.80
CA GLU A 1019 -6.43 5.35 -76.04
C GLU A 1019 -7.56 4.36 -76.42
N ILE A 1020 -8.54 4.18 -75.51
CA ILE A 1020 -9.97 4.50 -75.73
C ILE A 1020 -10.71 4.51 -74.38
N ALA A 1021 -11.73 5.36 -74.24
CA ALA A 1021 -12.39 5.66 -72.97
C ALA A 1021 -13.64 4.80 -72.65
N GLU A 1022 -13.87 4.52 -71.36
CA GLU A 1022 -15.16 4.08 -70.81
C GLU A 1022 -15.84 5.17 -69.98
N LYS A 1023 -17.15 5.01 -69.75
CA LYS A 1023 -18.05 6.06 -69.26
C LYS A 1023 -18.49 5.85 -67.82
N ASN A 1024 -18.62 6.96 -67.08
CA ASN A 1024 -19.43 7.01 -65.87
C ASN A 1024 -20.89 6.64 -66.17
N ILE A 1025 -21.51 5.89 -65.25
CA ILE A 1025 -22.95 5.96 -64.99
C ILE A 1025 -23.12 6.39 -63.53
N MET A 1026 -23.43 7.67 -63.34
CA MET A 1026 -23.96 8.20 -62.07
C MET A 1026 -25.24 8.96 -62.39
N GLU A 1027 -26.37 8.29 -62.28
CA GLU A 1027 -27.69 8.91 -62.20
C GLU A 1027 -28.47 8.33 -61.03
N HIS A 1028 -28.57 9.11 -59.95
CA HIS A 1028 -29.82 9.33 -59.21
C HIS A 1028 -29.61 10.53 -58.30
N GLY A 1029 -30.01 11.71 -58.77
CA GLY A 1029 -29.85 12.96 -58.02
C GLY A 1029 -31.04 13.28 -57.13
N LEU A 1030 -30.79 14.08 -56.09
CA LEU A 1030 -31.78 15.04 -55.59
C LEU A 1030 -31.49 16.39 -56.22
N VAL A 1031 -32.52 17.02 -56.78
CA VAL A 1031 -32.41 18.28 -57.53
C VAL A 1031 -32.75 19.47 -56.64
N SER A 1032 -31.96 20.54 -56.72
CA SER A 1032 -32.40 21.88 -56.30
C SER A 1032 -31.98 22.90 -57.37
N THR A 1033 -32.96 23.48 -58.05
CA THR A 1033 -32.74 24.44 -59.16
C THR A 1033 -32.83 25.89 -58.67
N GLU A 1034 -31.76 26.63 -58.95
CA GLU A 1034 -31.67 28.08 -59.17
C GLU A 1034 -32.13 29.09 -58.09
N GLN A 1035 -31.17 29.96 -57.75
CA GLN A 1035 -31.27 31.41 -57.55
C GLN A 1035 -32.40 32.00 -56.68
N LEU A 1036 -31.99 32.74 -55.63
CA LEU A 1036 -32.52 34.08 -55.36
C LEU A 1036 -31.50 34.93 -54.56
N GLN A 1037 -31.76 36.25 -54.49
CA GLN A 1037 -30.78 37.27 -54.10
C GLN A 1037 -30.87 37.68 -52.63
N SER A 1038 -29.78 38.28 -52.12
CA SER A 1038 -29.71 38.97 -50.83
C SER A 1038 -30.54 40.27 -50.79
N PHE A 1039 -31.29 40.50 -49.72
CA PHE A 1039 -31.71 41.84 -49.29
C PHE A 1039 -31.91 41.92 -47.77
N GLU A 1040 -31.67 43.09 -47.18
CA GLU A 1040 -31.71 43.38 -45.75
C GLU A 1040 -33.10 43.83 -45.26
N ILE A 1041 -33.45 43.57 -43.99
CA ILE A 1041 -34.35 44.43 -43.20
C ILE A 1041 -33.80 44.60 -41.76
N THR A 1042 -33.85 45.84 -41.25
CA THR A 1042 -33.28 46.32 -39.98
C THR A 1042 -34.21 46.17 -38.77
N THR A 1043 -33.68 46.04 -37.54
CA THR A 1043 -34.30 46.65 -36.34
C THR A 1043 -33.35 46.93 -35.15
N THR A 1044 -33.12 48.22 -34.91
CA THR A 1044 -32.98 48.94 -33.60
C THR A 1044 -32.20 48.37 -32.38
N LEU A 1045 -31.23 49.17 -31.93
CA LEU A 1045 -30.61 49.16 -30.59
C LEU A 1045 -31.51 49.75 -29.48
N GLN A 1046 -31.36 49.27 -28.23
CA GLN A 1046 -31.50 50.09 -27.00
C GLN A 1046 -30.72 49.51 -25.81
N LYS A 1047 -30.38 50.35 -24.80
CA LYS A 1047 -29.57 50.03 -23.60
C LYS A 1047 -30.43 49.84 -22.34
N PRO A 1048 -29.94 49.08 -21.35
CA PRO A 1048 -29.57 49.68 -20.05
C PRO A 1048 -28.20 49.17 -19.52
N THR A 1049 -27.21 50.00 -19.18
CA THR A 1049 -26.99 50.74 -17.91
C THR A 1049 -26.13 49.96 -16.89
N GLN A 1050 -24.98 50.54 -16.49
CA GLN A 1050 -24.10 50.01 -15.42
C GLN A 1050 -24.36 50.73 -14.08
N PRO A 1051 -24.16 50.06 -12.92
CA PRO A 1051 -23.78 50.70 -11.66
C PRO A 1051 -22.26 50.95 -11.60
N SER A 1052 -21.82 51.97 -10.86
CA SER A 1052 -20.42 52.38 -10.76
C SER A 1052 -19.78 52.08 -9.40
N PHE A 1053 -18.49 51.77 -9.40
CA PHE A 1053 -17.61 51.97 -8.23
C PHE A 1053 -16.22 52.43 -8.69
N THR A 1054 -15.65 53.39 -7.95
CA THR A 1054 -14.35 54.02 -8.23
C THR A 1054 -13.40 53.89 -7.04
N PRO A 1055 -12.18 53.38 -7.25
CA PRO A 1055 -11.04 53.59 -6.35
C PRO A 1055 -10.47 55.01 -6.47
N SER A 1056 -9.69 55.43 -5.47
CA SER A 1056 -9.16 56.80 -5.32
C SER A 1056 -7.85 57.06 -6.08
N ASN A 1057 -7.65 58.32 -6.48
CA ASN A 1057 -6.39 58.79 -7.08
C ASN A 1057 -5.23 58.80 -6.08
N ILE A 1058 -4.09 58.21 -6.44
CA ILE A 1058 -2.75 58.63 -5.99
C ILE A 1058 -1.86 58.84 -7.23
N THR A 1059 -1.15 59.96 -7.28
CA THR A 1059 -0.45 60.43 -8.50
C THR A 1059 1.06 60.50 -8.33
N ARG A 1060 1.83 59.92 -9.27
CA ARG A 1060 3.24 60.29 -9.52
C ARG A 1060 3.83 59.77 -10.86
N LYS A 1061 3.59 60.57 -11.93
CA LYS A 1061 4.46 60.91 -13.10
C LYS A 1061 5.24 59.81 -13.89
N PRO A 1062 5.65 60.10 -15.15
CA PRO A 1062 5.47 59.11 -16.22
C PRO A 1062 6.72 58.42 -16.77
N GLY A 1063 6.52 57.18 -17.25
CA GLY A 1063 7.34 56.45 -18.22
C GLY A 1063 6.44 55.89 -19.34
N GLN A 1064 7.02 55.51 -20.48
CA GLN A 1064 6.30 55.20 -21.73
C GLN A 1064 5.17 54.15 -21.57
N THR A 1065 3.93 54.55 -21.87
CA THR A 1065 2.78 53.63 -21.93
C THR A 1065 2.71 52.96 -23.31
N ILE A 1066 3.19 51.72 -23.42
CA ILE A 1066 2.88 50.85 -24.56
C ILE A 1066 1.38 50.49 -24.49
N ARG A 1067 0.66 50.61 -25.61
CA ARG A 1067 -0.77 50.28 -25.66
C ARG A 1067 -0.96 48.78 -25.92
N MET A 1068 -1.90 48.17 -25.22
CA MET A 1068 -2.13 46.72 -25.28
C MET A 1068 -2.46 46.19 -26.69
N LEU A 1069 -3.03 47.03 -27.57
CA LEU A 1069 -3.30 46.70 -28.98
C LEU A 1069 -2.03 46.40 -29.79
N ASP A 1070 -0.88 47.00 -29.46
CA ASP A 1070 0.34 46.85 -30.24
C ASP A 1070 1.03 45.51 -29.96
N LEU A 1071 0.97 45.02 -28.71
CA LEU A 1071 1.41 43.67 -28.32
C LEU A 1071 0.62 42.58 -29.06
N ASN A 1072 -0.71 42.71 -29.12
CA ASN A 1072 -1.58 41.76 -29.82
C ASN A 1072 -1.23 41.67 -31.31
N LYS A 1073 -0.83 42.78 -31.97
CA LYS A 1073 -0.37 42.74 -33.37
C LYS A 1073 0.89 41.90 -33.56
N THR A 1074 1.90 42.06 -32.70
CA THR A 1074 3.15 41.28 -32.81
C THR A 1074 2.91 39.80 -32.53
N GLN A 1075 2.03 39.46 -31.57
CA GLN A 1075 1.64 38.08 -31.32
C GLN A 1075 0.84 37.49 -32.48
N TYR A 1076 -0.14 38.20 -33.05
CA TYR A 1076 -0.88 37.71 -34.23
C TYR A 1076 0.02 37.54 -35.46
N GLN A 1077 1.02 38.41 -35.65
CA GLN A 1077 2.01 38.26 -36.72
C GLN A 1077 2.91 37.05 -36.50
N LYS A 1078 3.36 36.78 -35.26
CA LYS A 1078 4.07 35.53 -34.92
C LYS A 1078 3.17 34.30 -35.12
N LEU A 1079 1.91 34.34 -34.70
CA LEU A 1079 0.97 33.22 -34.87
C LEU A 1079 0.70 32.92 -36.35
N ASN A 1080 0.49 33.95 -37.17
CA ASN A 1080 0.33 33.78 -38.62
C ASN A 1080 1.62 33.30 -39.31
N ALA A 1081 2.80 33.75 -38.87
CA ALA A 1081 4.08 33.25 -39.37
C ALA A 1081 4.32 31.77 -38.96
N ASN A 1082 4.00 31.41 -37.72
CA ASN A 1082 4.07 30.04 -37.22
C ASN A 1082 3.08 29.13 -37.95
N ASN A 1083 1.83 29.56 -38.16
CA ASN A 1083 0.85 28.82 -38.95
C ASN A 1083 1.28 28.68 -40.41
N ALA A 1084 1.80 29.73 -41.05
CA ALA A 1084 2.33 29.64 -42.42
C ALA A 1084 3.53 28.69 -42.52
N ASN A 1085 4.42 28.66 -41.51
CA ASN A 1085 5.50 27.70 -41.42
C ASN A 1085 4.98 26.28 -41.16
N LEU A 1086 3.99 26.10 -40.29
CA LEU A 1086 3.37 24.80 -39.98
C LEU A 1086 2.67 24.23 -41.22
N THR A 1087 1.88 25.05 -41.93
CA THR A 1087 1.27 24.67 -43.21
C THR A 1087 2.35 24.33 -44.24
N LYS A 1088 3.42 25.12 -44.36
CA LYS A 1088 4.53 24.84 -45.30
C LYS A 1088 5.25 23.53 -44.96
N SER A 1089 5.52 23.26 -43.68
CA SER A 1089 6.12 22.01 -43.21
C SER A 1089 5.16 20.83 -43.38
N HIS A 1090 3.86 21.01 -43.18
CA HIS A 1090 2.86 19.97 -43.42
C HIS A 1090 2.68 19.68 -44.92
N THR A 1091 2.69 20.69 -45.79
CA THR A 1091 2.72 20.49 -47.26
C THR A 1091 4.02 19.82 -47.70
N ALA A 1092 5.17 20.16 -47.10
CA ALA A 1092 6.43 19.47 -47.35
C ALA A 1092 6.38 18.01 -46.90
N PHE A 1093 5.85 17.73 -45.70
CA PHE A 1093 5.65 16.37 -45.19
C PHE A 1093 4.67 15.56 -46.05
N LEU A 1094 3.52 16.12 -46.43
CA LEU A 1094 2.57 15.47 -47.33
C LEU A 1094 3.20 15.20 -48.69
N LYS A 1095 4.01 16.14 -49.22
CA LYS A 1095 4.77 15.90 -50.44
C LYS A 1095 5.81 14.79 -50.25
N SER A 1096 6.64 14.82 -49.21
CA SER A 1096 7.59 13.74 -48.94
C SER A 1096 6.91 12.39 -48.71
N ARG A 1097 5.69 12.36 -48.16
CA ARG A 1097 4.88 11.14 -48.04
C ARG A 1097 4.32 10.69 -49.39
N GLN A 1098 3.94 11.61 -50.27
CA GLN A 1098 3.54 11.30 -51.65
C GLN A 1098 4.72 10.79 -52.47
N ASP A 1099 5.87 11.47 -52.40
CA ASP A 1099 7.14 11.08 -53.02
C ASP A 1099 7.57 9.70 -52.50
N PHE A 1100 7.45 9.43 -51.19
CA PHE A 1100 7.72 8.11 -50.59
C PHE A 1100 6.70 7.03 -51.00
N SER A 1101 5.40 7.34 -51.05
CA SER A 1101 4.39 6.41 -51.57
C SER A 1101 4.60 6.11 -53.06
N GLN A 1102 5.09 7.08 -53.83
CA GLN A 1102 5.46 6.87 -55.23
C GLN A 1102 6.74 6.02 -55.34
N GLN A 1103 7.78 6.29 -54.55
CA GLN A 1103 8.97 5.43 -54.46
C GLN A 1103 8.61 4.01 -54.04
N MET A 1104 7.71 3.82 -53.07
CA MET A 1104 7.21 2.49 -52.69
C MET A 1104 6.38 1.83 -53.80
N SER A 1105 5.60 2.59 -54.57
CA SER A 1105 4.90 2.06 -55.76
C SER A 1105 5.89 1.62 -56.84
N GLU A 1106 6.96 2.40 -57.08
CA GLU A 1106 8.05 2.08 -57.99
C GLU A 1106 8.85 0.86 -57.52
N ILE A 1107 9.14 0.74 -56.21
CA ILE A 1107 9.75 -0.46 -55.59
C ILE A 1107 8.84 -1.69 -55.73
N ILE A 1108 7.53 -1.55 -55.49
CA ILE A 1108 6.56 -2.66 -55.62
C ILE A 1108 6.42 -3.09 -57.09
N GLN A 1109 6.44 -2.16 -58.06
CA GLN A 1109 6.46 -2.52 -59.48
C GLN A 1109 7.81 -3.14 -59.90
N LEU A 1110 8.94 -2.71 -59.36
CA LEU A 1110 10.23 -3.37 -59.54
C LEU A 1110 10.23 -4.80 -58.98
N GLN A 1111 9.68 -5.02 -57.79
CA GLN A 1111 9.52 -6.36 -57.19
C GLN A 1111 8.58 -7.25 -58.02
N LEU A 1112 7.45 -6.72 -58.50
CA LEU A 1112 6.52 -7.44 -59.39
C LEU A 1112 7.17 -7.79 -60.74
N ALA A 1113 7.95 -6.88 -61.33
CA ALA A 1113 8.68 -7.14 -62.57
C ALA A 1113 9.79 -8.19 -62.36
N CYS A 1114 10.52 -8.12 -61.25
CA CYS A 1114 11.52 -9.11 -60.87
C CYS A 1114 10.89 -10.50 -60.69
N ALA A 1115 9.77 -10.60 -59.98
CA ALA A 1115 9.01 -11.84 -59.81
C ALA A 1115 8.47 -12.38 -61.15
N GLN A 1116 8.01 -11.52 -62.07
CA GLN A 1116 7.54 -11.94 -63.40
C GLN A 1116 8.66 -12.39 -64.34
N ASN A 1117 9.90 -11.96 -64.13
CA ASN A 1117 11.06 -12.48 -64.85
C ASN A 1117 11.54 -13.82 -64.27
N LEU A 1118 11.61 -13.96 -62.94
CA LEU A 1118 11.89 -15.24 -62.27
C LEU A 1118 10.91 -16.34 -62.72
N LEU A 1119 9.61 -16.02 -62.80
CA LEU A 1119 8.55 -16.93 -63.28
C LEU A 1119 8.60 -17.23 -64.79
N LYS A 1120 9.57 -16.70 -65.55
CA LYS A 1120 9.77 -16.98 -66.98
C LYS A 1120 11.04 -17.75 -67.31
N GLU A 1121 11.94 -17.94 -66.35
CA GLU A 1121 13.16 -18.76 -66.54
C GLU A 1121 12.98 -20.21 -66.06
N GLU A 1122 11.84 -20.54 -65.42
CA GLU A 1122 11.41 -21.92 -65.09
C GLU A 1122 10.39 -22.51 -66.10
N ALA A 1123 10.32 -22.01 -67.34
CA ALA A 1123 9.30 -22.36 -68.34
C ALA A 1123 9.85 -22.73 -69.73
#